data_AF-A0A2V7VE18-F1
#
_entry.id   AF-A0A2V7VE18-F1
#
_cell.length_a   1.000
_cell.length_b   1.000
_cell.length_c   1.000
_cell.angle_alpha   90.00
_cell.angle_beta   90.00
_cell.angle_gamma   90.00
#
_symmetry.space_group_name_H-M   'P 1'
#
loop_
_entity.id
_entity.type
_entity.pdbx_description
1 polymer ?
#
loop_
_entity_poly.entity_id
_entity_poly.type
_entity_poly.pdbx_seq_one_letter_code
_entity_poly.pdbx_strand_id
1 'polypeptide(L)'
;MACIFPGAPDLTTYWQNIASKVDAITDAPSEIWDVDVFYDPQATTNDRVYCKRGGFISSLARFDPLANGVMPLAVEGGEPDQWLALQVARAALTDAGYGDEIPERHRTAVILGKGTYLNRGNLSVLQHGAIVDQTLAILKSLHPELGEDDLQLIRRDLKRNLPPFNADTAPGLIPNIIAGRIANRLDLMGPSYTLDAACASSLVALEAAVGGLRRREYDMALVGGVHVGTPGPVLMLFCQLGALSRREQIRPFDKSADGTLLGGGLGMVVLKRRADAERAGQRIYALIKGVGVASDGRGLSVMAPRVEGEVLALEKAYESAGVSPRSVGLVEAHGTGTPVGDATEVQALTRVFGPRAEGEPWCGLGSVKSMIGHAMPAAGIAGLIKVALALHHKVLPPTLNVEEPNPGLELEKTPFYINTEPRPWIHGAADAPRRAAVNAFGFGGINAHAILEEHPGSDQAAAQGHLARWESEVFVLSAASRAELVDRAVRLRDFLRREAGVDLKDLAFTLNVAEAGGACRLAVVAGNVDELRQKVERAIERLSDPRSQKIKEVHGVYFFAEPLKPGRKLAFLFPGEGSQYVNMLADLCLHFPEVRRCFDLVDRIFARHSRNYVPSDYIFPRPAFSDRERAAAEKRLWEMEGAFEAVLTANWALFTLLSRLDIQPDALVGHSTGEYAAMRAAGVIDLPDDERIARFATEMNRFYYQKLAGGDDVPRAALVAVGADSGTVSSLAGDGRGRMFVAMDNCPHQTVVAGSEEAAARLAEELRRRGLLYERLPFDRPYHTPLFERYSEGLEAFFSRWVVAPARIPLYSCTTRSPFPADLGAIREVAVRHWMSPVEFQKTIEAMYSDGVGIFVEVGPRGNLSAFVEDILRGRPHLAIAADTMNRSGITQLNHVVGLLAAHGVPMRLDELYARRSPRRLSLDGNASEAEAGRAKRGRPMKLAVGWIPMTLSDETASRLRSSHSVAAAAP
;
A
#
# COMPACT_ATOMS: atom_id res chain seq x y z
N MET A 1 -15.23 6.49 8.81
CA MET A 1 -14.76 7.58 7.92
C MET A 1 -15.15 7.27 6.48
N ALA A 2 -15.26 8.28 5.62
CA ALA A 2 -15.58 8.11 4.20
C ALA A 2 -15.05 9.29 3.37
N CYS A 3 -14.84 9.09 2.07
CA CYS A 3 -14.37 10.14 1.16
C CYS A 3 -14.74 9.89 -0.30
N ILE A 4 -14.70 10.96 -1.09
CA ILE A 4 -14.70 10.97 -2.55
C ILE A 4 -13.56 11.89 -3.00
N PHE A 5 -12.60 11.35 -3.74
CA PHE A 5 -11.46 12.08 -4.28
C PHE A 5 -11.26 11.73 -5.76
N PRO A 6 -10.46 12.49 -6.53
CA PRO A 6 -10.15 12.20 -7.92
C PRO A 6 -9.73 10.73 -8.11
N GLY A 7 -10.37 10.05 -9.06
CA GLY A 7 -10.17 8.62 -9.31
C GLY A 7 -10.63 7.66 -8.20
N ALA A 8 -11.25 8.15 -7.11
CA ALA A 8 -11.62 7.36 -5.94
C ALA A 8 -13.06 7.68 -5.46
N PRO A 9 -14.07 6.86 -5.84
CA PRO A 9 -15.47 7.07 -5.43
C PRO A 9 -15.75 6.73 -3.96
N ASP A 10 -14.83 6.04 -3.29
CA ASP A 10 -14.98 5.58 -1.92
C ASP A 10 -13.62 5.44 -1.20
N LEU A 11 -13.68 5.15 0.10
CA LEU A 11 -12.53 5.00 0.98
C LEU A 11 -11.58 3.86 0.55
N THR A 12 -12.16 2.75 0.08
CA THR A 12 -11.40 1.57 -0.38
C THR A 12 -10.56 1.92 -1.60
N THR A 13 -11.17 2.54 -2.59
CA THR A 13 -10.50 2.95 -3.83
C THR A 13 -9.46 4.03 -3.54
N TYR A 14 -9.74 4.95 -2.62
CA TYR A 14 -8.78 5.97 -2.22
C TYR A 14 -7.48 5.37 -1.66
N TRP A 15 -7.58 4.43 -0.72
CA TRP A 15 -6.40 3.74 -0.20
C TRP A 15 -5.69 2.90 -1.26
N GLN A 16 -6.46 2.19 -2.09
CA GLN A 16 -5.91 1.39 -3.18
C GLN A 16 -5.12 2.25 -4.17
N ASN A 17 -5.67 3.41 -4.56
CA ASN A 17 -4.98 4.35 -5.44
C ASN A 17 -3.68 4.86 -4.82
N ILE A 18 -3.67 5.17 -3.52
CA ILE A 18 -2.45 5.58 -2.80
C ILE A 18 -1.41 4.47 -2.81
N ALA A 19 -1.78 3.25 -2.40
CA ALA A 19 -0.87 2.11 -2.34
C ALA A 19 -0.33 1.72 -3.72
N SER A 20 -1.17 1.78 -4.76
CA SER A 20 -0.82 1.44 -6.15
C SER A 20 -0.22 2.62 -6.94
N LYS A 21 0.12 3.74 -6.29
CA LYS A 21 0.76 4.92 -6.91
C LYS A 21 -0.04 5.50 -8.10
N VAL A 22 -1.37 5.52 -8.01
CA VAL A 22 -2.24 6.05 -9.06
C VAL A 22 -2.19 7.58 -9.07
N ASP A 23 -1.78 8.16 -10.20
CA ASP A 23 -1.93 9.58 -10.50
C ASP A 23 -3.34 9.82 -11.08
N ALA A 24 -4.16 10.60 -10.37
CA ALA A 24 -5.52 10.92 -10.74
C ALA A 24 -5.67 12.32 -11.38
N ILE A 25 -4.56 12.95 -11.75
CA ILE A 25 -4.56 14.24 -12.46
C ILE A 25 -4.95 14.05 -13.93
N THR A 26 -6.04 14.69 -14.34
CA THR A 26 -6.53 14.66 -15.73
C THR A 26 -6.60 16.07 -16.32
N ASP A 27 -6.82 16.16 -17.63
CA ASP A 27 -7.30 17.39 -18.25
C ASP A 27 -8.68 17.76 -17.67
N ALA A 28 -8.97 19.06 -17.62
CA ALA A 28 -10.26 19.57 -17.19
C ALA A 28 -11.39 19.04 -18.10
N PRO A 29 -12.40 18.37 -17.53
CA PRO A 29 -13.61 18.06 -18.28
C PRO A 29 -14.27 19.35 -18.79
N SER A 30 -14.75 19.34 -20.03
CA SER A 30 -15.42 20.49 -20.66
C SER A 30 -16.66 20.98 -19.89
N GLU A 31 -17.26 20.10 -19.09
CA GLU A 31 -18.36 20.42 -18.19
C GLU A 31 -17.97 21.26 -16.97
N ILE A 32 -16.67 21.41 -16.66
CA ILE A 32 -16.19 22.24 -15.54
C ILE A 32 -15.95 23.69 -16.01
N TRP A 33 -15.20 23.83 -17.10
CA TRP A 33 -14.95 25.07 -17.82
C TRP A 33 -14.55 24.77 -19.26
N ASP A 34 -14.83 25.72 -20.14
CA ASP A 34 -14.56 25.58 -21.57
C ASP A 34 -13.08 25.84 -21.85
N VAL A 35 -12.34 24.75 -22.14
CA VAL A 35 -10.91 24.79 -22.43
C VAL A 35 -10.64 25.67 -23.66
N ASP A 36 -11.49 25.64 -24.68
CA ASP A 36 -11.29 26.41 -25.91
C ASP A 36 -11.47 27.92 -25.68
N VAL A 37 -12.20 28.31 -24.63
CA VAL A 37 -12.42 29.72 -24.26
C VAL A 37 -11.36 30.24 -23.31
N PHE A 38 -11.03 29.47 -22.27
CA PHE A 38 -10.19 29.96 -21.17
C PHE A 38 -8.72 29.55 -21.27
N TYR A 39 -8.38 28.44 -21.94
CA TYR A 39 -7.01 27.93 -21.92
C TYR A 39 -6.09 28.70 -22.87
N ASP A 40 -5.00 29.22 -22.33
CA ASP A 40 -3.88 29.71 -23.12
C ASP A 40 -2.58 29.43 -22.33
N PRO A 41 -1.75 28.46 -22.74
CA PRO A 41 -0.53 28.10 -22.02
C PRO A 41 0.52 29.22 -21.98
N GLN A 42 0.43 30.19 -22.92
CA GLN A 42 1.30 31.36 -22.96
C GLN A 42 0.71 32.56 -22.21
N ALA A 43 -0.49 32.40 -21.62
CA ALA A 43 -1.15 33.48 -20.92
C ALA A 43 -0.27 34.06 -19.82
N THR A 44 -0.09 35.37 -19.92
CA THR A 44 0.39 36.26 -18.87
C THR A 44 -0.66 37.30 -18.50
N THR A 45 -1.80 37.32 -19.21
CA THR A 45 -2.94 38.21 -19.00
C THR A 45 -3.89 37.67 -17.93
N ASN A 46 -4.77 38.54 -17.41
CA ASN A 46 -5.68 38.25 -16.31
C ASN A 46 -6.98 37.55 -16.71
N ASP A 47 -7.14 37.22 -17.99
CA ASP A 47 -8.38 36.73 -18.56
C ASP A 47 -8.31 35.28 -19.11
N ARG A 48 -7.19 34.59 -18.89
CA ARG A 48 -6.95 33.21 -19.35
C ARG A 48 -6.33 32.33 -18.27
N VAL A 49 -6.40 31.02 -18.48
CA VAL A 49 -5.90 29.96 -17.61
C VAL A 49 -4.77 29.24 -18.35
N TYR A 50 -3.54 29.26 -17.80
CA TYR A 50 -2.38 28.61 -18.43
C TYR A 50 -2.22 27.13 -18.08
N CYS A 51 -3.07 26.59 -17.20
CA CYS A 51 -2.99 25.22 -16.72
C CYS A 51 -4.34 24.53 -16.87
N LYS A 52 -4.43 23.53 -17.75
CA LYS A 52 -5.69 22.79 -17.98
C LYS A 52 -5.84 21.53 -17.13
N ARG A 53 -4.83 21.15 -16.36
CA ARG A 53 -4.80 19.89 -15.60
C ARG A 53 -5.13 20.08 -14.12
N GLY A 54 -5.76 19.08 -13.53
CA GLY A 54 -6.17 19.10 -12.12
C GLY A 54 -6.78 17.79 -11.65
N GLY A 55 -7.12 17.74 -10.37
CA GLY A 55 -7.80 16.59 -9.79
C GLY A 55 -9.32 16.78 -9.80
N PHE A 56 -10.03 16.16 -10.73
CA PHE A 56 -11.47 16.38 -10.89
C PHE A 56 -12.31 15.20 -10.40
N ILE A 57 -13.48 15.50 -9.80
CA ILE A 57 -14.43 14.48 -9.33
C ILE A 57 -15.76 14.49 -10.11
N SER A 58 -15.82 15.17 -11.26
CA SER A 58 -17.07 15.39 -12.00
C SER A 58 -17.75 14.09 -12.45
N SER A 59 -16.95 13.10 -12.86
CA SER A 59 -17.42 11.75 -13.23
C SER A 59 -17.99 10.97 -12.03
N LEU A 60 -17.54 11.31 -10.82
CA LEU A 60 -17.92 10.70 -9.55
C LEU A 60 -19.06 11.46 -8.85
N ALA A 61 -19.39 12.67 -9.30
CA ALA A 61 -20.40 13.54 -8.71
C ALA A 61 -21.81 13.02 -9.02
N ARG A 62 -22.21 11.96 -8.32
CA ARG A 62 -23.53 11.33 -8.42
C ARG A 62 -24.18 11.28 -7.06
N PHE A 63 -25.49 11.52 -7.01
CA PHE A 63 -26.26 11.54 -5.77
C PHE A 63 -27.62 10.88 -5.97
N ASP A 64 -28.03 10.06 -5.01
CA ASP A 64 -29.38 9.50 -4.96
C ASP A 64 -30.22 10.33 -3.98
N PRO A 65 -31.18 11.15 -4.48
CA PRO A 65 -31.99 11.99 -3.60
C PRO A 65 -32.92 11.17 -2.71
N LEU A 66 -33.57 10.14 -3.26
CA LEU A 66 -34.59 9.38 -2.54
C LEU A 66 -33.97 8.54 -1.44
N ALA A 67 -32.81 7.91 -1.70
CA ALA A 67 -32.06 7.18 -0.69
C ALA A 67 -31.59 8.08 0.47
N ASN A 68 -31.53 9.40 0.26
CA ASN A 68 -31.10 10.38 1.27
C ASN A 68 -32.24 11.25 1.80
N GLY A 69 -33.50 10.91 1.50
CA GLY A 69 -34.67 11.66 1.96
C GLY A 69 -34.73 13.09 1.41
N VAL A 70 -34.26 13.30 0.19
CA VAL A 70 -34.23 14.59 -0.52
C VAL A 70 -35.20 14.55 -1.70
N MET A 71 -35.98 15.61 -1.87
CA MET A 71 -36.84 15.77 -3.04
C MET A 71 -35.97 15.99 -4.29
N PRO A 72 -36.15 15.21 -5.38
CA PRO A 72 -35.31 15.32 -6.58
C PRO A 72 -35.22 16.73 -7.17
N LEU A 73 -36.32 17.50 -7.15
CA LEU A 73 -36.36 18.87 -7.69
C LEU A 73 -35.41 19.83 -6.96
N ALA A 74 -35.09 19.58 -5.68
CA ALA A 74 -34.19 20.43 -4.93
C ALA A 74 -32.71 20.30 -5.38
N VAL A 75 -32.38 19.23 -6.13
CA VAL A 75 -30.99 18.85 -6.42
C VAL A 75 -30.42 19.56 -7.65
N GLU A 76 -31.20 19.66 -8.74
CA GLU A 76 -30.75 20.10 -10.07
C GLU A 76 -30.16 21.53 -10.07
N GLY A 77 -30.77 22.43 -9.31
CA GLY A 77 -30.30 23.81 -9.13
C GLY A 77 -29.38 24.04 -7.93
N GLY A 78 -29.23 23.06 -7.03
CA GLY A 78 -28.44 23.20 -5.81
C GLY A 78 -26.94 23.02 -6.01
N GLU A 79 -26.13 23.45 -5.05
CA GLU A 79 -24.68 23.28 -5.10
C GLU A 79 -24.28 21.82 -4.82
N PRO A 80 -23.48 21.17 -5.70
CA PRO A 80 -23.09 19.76 -5.55
C PRO A 80 -22.42 19.42 -4.22
N ASP A 81 -21.67 20.37 -3.64
CA ASP A 81 -21.05 20.25 -2.32
C ASP A 81 -22.07 19.77 -1.27
N GLN A 82 -23.30 20.30 -1.28
CA GLN A 82 -24.32 19.97 -0.28
C GLN A 82 -24.76 18.51 -0.33
N TRP A 83 -24.91 17.98 -1.54
CA TRP A 83 -25.46 16.64 -1.76
C TRP A 83 -24.41 15.56 -1.53
N LEU A 84 -23.20 15.77 -2.05
CA LEU A 84 -22.10 14.84 -1.84
C LEU A 84 -21.67 14.81 -0.38
N ALA A 85 -21.70 15.96 0.33
CA ALA A 85 -21.41 16.00 1.75
C ALA A 85 -22.41 15.18 2.58
N LEU A 86 -23.72 15.21 2.26
CA LEU A 86 -24.72 14.36 2.91
C LEU A 86 -24.46 12.87 2.66
N GLN A 87 -24.11 12.50 1.43
CA GLN A 87 -23.79 11.12 1.08
C GLN A 87 -22.55 10.61 1.84
N VAL A 88 -21.48 11.42 1.89
CA VAL A 88 -20.25 11.05 2.60
C VAL A 88 -20.45 11.05 4.12
N ALA A 89 -21.27 11.96 4.67
CA ALA A 89 -21.67 11.94 6.07
C ALA A 89 -22.31 10.60 6.47
N ARG A 90 -23.31 10.15 5.68
CA ARG A 90 -23.99 8.88 5.89
C ARG A 90 -23.02 7.70 5.78
N ALA A 91 -22.18 7.69 4.74
CA ALA A 91 -21.18 6.64 4.54
C ALA A 91 -20.16 6.58 5.70
N ALA A 92 -19.75 7.73 6.24
CA ALA A 92 -18.81 7.79 7.36
C ALA A 92 -19.42 7.23 8.66
N LEU A 93 -20.72 7.44 8.88
CA LEU A 93 -21.47 6.88 10.01
C LEU A 93 -21.69 5.37 9.84
N THR A 94 -22.06 4.91 8.63
CA THR A 94 -22.14 3.47 8.30
C THR A 94 -20.81 2.77 8.53
N ASP A 95 -19.70 3.36 8.07
CA ASP A 95 -18.37 2.83 8.32
C ASP A 95 -18.01 2.78 9.82
N ALA A 96 -18.49 3.75 10.62
CA ALA A 96 -18.31 3.76 12.08
C ALA A 96 -19.23 2.77 12.82
N GLY A 97 -20.03 1.97 12.10
CA GLY A 97 -20.94 0.97 12.65
C GLY A 97 -22.34 1.49 12.99
N TYR A 98 -22.68 2.72 12.58
CA TYR A 98 -24.01 3.29 12.76
C TYR A 98 -24.84 3.15 11.48
N GLY A 99 -26.03 2.54 11.60
CA GLY A 99 -27.01 2.50 10.51
C GLY A 99 -27.80 3.81 10.43
N ASP A 100 -29.11 3.69 10.23
CA ASP A 100 -30.03 4.84 10.31
C ASP A 100 -30.33 5.27 11.76
N GLU A 101 -29.93 4.46 12.75
CA GLU A 101 -30.14 4.75 14.17
C GLU A 101 -28.84 5.26 14.83
N ILE A 102 -28.87 6.51 15.28
CA ILE A 102 -27.74 7.18 15.95
C ILE A 102 -28.14 7.45 17.42
N PRO A 103 -27.67 6.66 18.40
CA PRO A 103 -28.14 6.74 19.79
C PRO A 103 -27.87 8.10 20.46
N GLU A 104 -26.74 8.74 20.12
CA GLU A 104 -26.27 9.97 20.75
C GLU A 104 -26.63 11.23 19.94
N ARG A 105 -27.78 11.21 19.25
CA ARG A 105 -28.16 12.28 18.32
C ARG A 105 -28.15 13.70 18.91
N HIS A 106 -28.52 13.85 20.18
CA HIS A 106 -28.53 15.14 20.90
C HIS A 106 -27.13 15.64 21.30
N ARG A 107 -26.10 14.79 21.19
CA ARG A 107 -24.70 15.09 21.49
C ARG A 107 -23.80 14.72 20.34
N THR A 108 -24.28 14.92 19.11
CA THR A 108 -23.52 14.72 17.88
C THR A 108 -23.36 16.04 17.13
N ALA A 109 -22.13 16.52 17.01
CA ALA A 109 -21.80 17.74 16.27
C ALA A 109 -21.53 17.46 14.78
N VAL A 110 -21.74 18.47 13.93
CA VAL A 110 -21.38 18.48 12.50
C VAL A 110 -20.52 19.71 12.19
N ILE A 111 -19.25 19.50 11.87
CA ILE A 111 -18.29 20.61 11.66
C ILE A 111 -17.57 20.42 10.34
N LEU A 112 -17.76 21.34 9.39
CA LEU A 112 -17.21 21.21 8.04
C LEU A 112 -16.32 22.37 7.64
N GLY A 113 -15.12 22.05 7.13
CA GLY A 113 -14.30 22.97 6.38
C GLY A 113 -14.89 23.22 4.98
N LYS A 114 -15.27 24.46 4.68
CA LYS A 114 -15.87 24.86 3.41
C LYS A 114 -15.43 26.28 3.06
N GLY A 115 -14.82 26.43 1.88
CA GLY A 115 -14.39 27.73 1.37
C GLY A 115 -15.56 28.51 0.75
N THR A 116 -15.57 29.83 0.93
CA THR A 116 -16.59 30.74 0.36
C THR A 116 -16.27 31.21 -1.06
N TYR A 117 -15.57 30.38 -1.84
CA TYR A 117 -15.21 30.70 -3.23
C TYR A 117 -16.42 30.72 -4.16
N LEU A 118 -16.28 31.45 -5.27
CA LEU A 118 -17.22 31.37 -6.39
C LEU A 118 -17.39 29.91 -6.80
N ASN A 119 -18.63 29.44 -6.74
CA ASN A 119 -19.03 28.11 -7.16
C ASN A 119 -20.10 28.19 -8.24
N ARG A 120 -20.48 27.04 -8.79
CA ARG A 120 -21.50 26.95 -9.84
C ARG A 120 -22.81 27.60 -9.41
N GLY A 121 -23.28 27.30 -8.20
CA GLY A 121 -24.52 27.83 -7.67
C GLY A 121 -24.56 29.36 -7.65
N ASN A 122 -23.54 30.02 -7.10
CA ASN A 122 -23.47 31.49 -7.07
C ASN A 122 -23.43 32.10 -8.47
N LEU A 123 -22.69 31.44 -9.36
CA LEU A 123 -22.58 31.83 -10.75
C LEU A 123 -23.93 31.74 -11.48
N SER A 124 -24.71 30.69 -11.25
CA SER A 124 -26.08 30.56 -11.78
C SER A 124 -27.02 31.65 -11.27
N VAL A 125 -26.91 32.07 -10.00
CA VAL A 125 -27.70 33.19 -9.47
C VAL A 125 -27.38 34.50 -10.20
N LEU A 126 -26.08 34.77 -10.44
CA LEU A 126 -25.66 35.94 -11.21
C LEU A 126 -26.18 35.90 -12.66
N GLN A 127 -26.15 34.73 -13.29
CA GLN A 127 -26.72 34.54 -14.63
C GLN A 127 -28.22 34.81 -14.67
N HIS A 128 -29.00 34.30 -13.71
CA HIS A 128 -30.44 34.54 -13.65
C HIS A 128 -30.82 36.01 -13.46
N GLY A 129 -29.97 36.81 -12.83
CA GLY A 129 -30.17 38.24 -12.62
C GLY A 129 -29.31 39.10 -13.53
N ALA A 130 -28.24 39.64 -12.93
CA ALA A 130 -27.43 40.72 -13.50
C ALA A 130 -26.90 40.43 -14.91
N ILE A 131 -26.44 39.21 -15.20
CA ILE A 131 -25.81 38.95 -16.49
C ILE A 131 -26.86 38.95 -17.61
N VAL A 132 -28.03 38.30 -17.42
CA VAL A 132 -29.12 38.36 -18.40
C VAL A 132 -29.60 39.80 -18.59
N ASP A 133 -29.80 40.55 -17.51
CA ASP A 133 -30.28 41.93 -17.60
C ASP A 133 -29.30 42.85 -18.34
N GLN A 134 -28.00 42.76 -18.03
CA GLN A 134 -26.95 43.51 -18.72
C GLN A 134 -26.84 43.10 -20.19
N THR A 135 -26.93 41.79 -20.50
CA THR A 135 -26.93 41.30 -21.88
C THR A 135 -28.08 41.92 -22.68
N LEU A 136 -29.29 41.93 -22.11
CA LEU A 136 -30.46 42.53 -22.76
C LEU A 136 -30.34 44.05 -22.91
N ALA A 137 -29.76 44.75 -21.93
CA ALA A 137 -29.53 46.20 -22.01
C ALA A 137 -28.52 46.57 -23.12
N ILE A 138 -27.44 45.80 -23.23
CA ILE A 138 -26.46 45.93 -24.32
C ILE A 138 -27.12 45.65 -25.66
N LEU A 139 -27.90 44.56 -25.77
CA LEU A 139 -28.62 44.22 -26.99
C LEU A 139 -29.61 45.33 -27.39
N LYS A 140 -30.37 45.89 -26.45
CA LYS A 140 -31.30 47.00 -26.75
C LYS A 140 -30.58 48.27 -27.20
N SER A 141 -29.38 48.51 -26.68
CA SER A 141 -28.56 49.67 -27.07
C SER A 141 -27.94 49.49 -28.46
N LEU A 142 -27.54 48.27 -28.83
CA LEU A 142 -27.01 47.94 -30.15
C LEU A 142 -28.12 47.75 -31.21
N HIS A 143 -29.30 47.28 -30.79
CA HIS A 143 -30.45 46.95 -31.62
C HIS A 143 -31.75 47.60 -31.08
N PRO A 144 -31.95 48.91 -31.29
CA PRO A 144 -33.14 49.62 -30.81
C PRO A 144 -34.46 49.08 -31.36
N GLU A 145 -34.43 48.39 -32.50
CA GLU A 145 -35.57 47.76 -33.18
C GLU A 145 -36.16 46.56 -32.42
N LEU A 146 -35.40 45.93 -31.52
CA LEU A 146 -35.90 44.81 -30.71
C LEU A 146 -36.98 45.32 -29.75
N GLY A 147 -38.21 44.85 -29.94
CA GLY A 147 -39.35 45.18 -29.08
C GLY A 147 -39.24 44.55 -27.69
N GLU A 148 -40.12 44.93 -26.77
CA GLU A 148 -40.17 44.31 -25.43
C GLU A 148 -40.43 42.80 -25.53
N ASP A 149 -41.33 42.37 -26.43
CA ASP A 149 -41.62 40.96 -26.65
C ASP A 149 -40.41 40.16 -27.16
N ASP A 150 -39.56 40.78 -27.99
CA ASP A 150 -38.32 40.17 -28.48
C ASP A 150 -37.31 40.00 -27.33
N LEU A 151 -37.14 41.04 -26.50
CA LEU A 151 -36.27 40.98 -25.33
C LEU A 151 -36.76 39.96 -24.30
N GLN A 152 -38.07 39.82 -24.10
CA GLN A 152 -38.65 38.80 -23.23
C GLN A 152 -38.46 37.39 -23.80
N LEU A 153 -38.56 37.21 -25.13
CA LEU A 153 -38.26 35.95 -25.79
C LEU A 153 -36.79 35.57 -25.58
N ILE A 154 -35.86 36.49 -25.82
CA ILE A 154 -34.42 36.30 -25.59
C ILE A 154 -34.16 35.97 -24.12
N ARG A 155 -34.74 36.73 -23.18
CA ARG A 155 -34.63 36.49 -21.74
C ARG A 155 -35.03 35.06 -21.37
N ARG A 156 -36.20 34.61 -21.84
CA ARG A 156 -36.71 33.27 -21.56
C ARG A 156 -35.79 32.20 -22.12
N ASP A 157 -35.28 32.40 -23.33
CA ASP A 157 -34.42 31.43 -23.98
C ASP A 157 -33.03 31.33 -23.32
N LEU A 158 -32.41 32.47 -22.98
CA LEU A 158 -31.15 32.52 -22.23
C LEU A 158 -31.27 31.80 -20.88
N LYS A 159 -32.41 31.97 -20.19
CA LYS A 159 -32.68 31.31 -18.90
C LYS A 159 -33.06 29.84 -19.02
N ARG A 160 -33.54 29.38 -20.18
CA ARG A 160 -34.02 28.00 -20.39
C ARG A 160 -32.94 26.96 -20.09
N ASN A 161 -31.69 27.30 -20.41
CA ASN A 161 -30.54 26.39 -20.24
C ASN A 161 -29.85 26.55 -18.88
N LEU A 162 -30.30 27.49 -18.03
CA LEU A 162 -29.75 27.68 -16.70
C LEU A 162 -30.39 26.71 -15.70
N PRO A 163 -29.65 26.29 -14.66
CA PRO A 163 -30.23 25.50 -13.57
C PRO A 163 -31.41 26.24 -12.93
N PRO A 164 -32.45 25.53 -12.44
CA PRO A 164 -33.61 26.16 -11.85
C PRO A 164 -33.23 26.95 -10.59
N PHE A 165 -33.63 28.21 -10.54
CA PHE A 165 -33.49 29.08 -9.36
C PHE A 165 -34.87 29.46 -8.83
N ASN A 166 -35.30 28.78 -7.76
CA ASN A 166 -36.62 28.94 -7.14
C ASN A 166 -36.54 28.65 -5.64
N ALA A 167 -37.69 28.66 -4.94
CA ALA A 167 -37.74 28.45 -3.49
C ALA A 167 -37.19 27.08 -3.04
N ASP A 168 -37.28 26.04 -3.88
CA ASP A 168 -36.81 24.69 -3.55
C ASP A 168 -35.29 24.54 -3.72
N THR A 169 -34.70 25.27 -4.67
CA THR A 169 -33.25 25.21 -4.95
C THR A 169 -32.45 26.28 -4.20
N ALA A 170 -33.06 27.41 -3.82
CA ALA A 170 -32.39 28.51 -3.13
C ALA A 170 -31.64 28.10 -1.84
N PRO A 171 -32.18 27.24 -0.95
CA PRO A 171 -31.42 26.77 0.21
C PRO A 171 -30.14 25.99 -0.17
N GLY A 172 -30.17 25.31 -1.33
CA GLY A 172 -29.03 24.60 -1.90
C GLY A 172 -27.88 25.50 -2.35
N LEU A 173 -28.08 26.82 -2.37
CA LEU A 173 -27.11 27.83 -2.82
C LEU A 173 -26.49 28.65 -1.68
N ILE A 174 -27.03 28.50 -0.46
CA ILE A 174 -26.54 29.21 0.73
C ILE A 174 -25.43 28.36 1.38
N PRO A 175 -24.19 28.85 1.51
CA PRO A 175 -23.05 28.02 1.90
C PRO A 175 -23.19 27.29 3.24
N ASN A 176 -23.72 27.93 4.29
CA ASN A 176 -23.81 27.34 5.62
C ASN A 176 -24.85 26.20 5.72
N ILE A 177 -25.81 26.12 4.80
CA ILE A 177 -26.88 25.12 4.81
C ILE A 177 -26.33 23.70 4.67
N ILE A 178 -25.13 23.51 4.11
CA ILE A 178 -24.50 22.19 4.00
C ILE A 178 -24.42 21.44 5.33
N ALA A 179 -23.99 22.10 6.41
CA ALA A 179 -23.89 21.48 7.73
C ALA A 179 -25.30 21.23 8.31
N GLY A 180 -26.18 22.23 8.24
CA GLY A 180 -27.56 22.12 8.71
C GLY A 180 -28.37 21.05 7.98
N ARG A 181 -28.09 20.81 6.69
CA ARG A 181 -28.72 19.77 5.88
C ARG A 181 -28.31 18.38 6.35
N ILE A 182 -27.02 18.18 6.65
CA ILE A 182 -26.53 16.92 7.23
C ILE A 182 -27.21 16.67 8.57
N ALA A 183 -27.18 17.67 9.46
CA ALA A 183 -27.82 17.57 10.77
C ALA A 183 -29.32 17.24 10.65
N ASN A 184 -30.04 17.94 9.77
CA ASN A 184 -31.46 17.73 9.57
C ASN A 184 -31.80 16.35 8.96
N ARG A 185 -31.03 15.87 7.96
CA ARG A 185 -31.33 14.60 7.28
C ARG A 185 -30.85 13.36 8.04
N LEU A 186 -29.95 13.53 8.99
CA LEU A 186 -29.43 12.46 9.86
C LEU A 186 -29.92 12.59 11.31
N ASP A 187 -30.89 13.48 11.56
CA ASP A 187 -31.48 13.77 12.88
C ASP A 187 -30.44 14.08 13.97
N LEU A 188 -29.43 14.88 13.67
CA LEU A 188 -28.38 15.28 14.62
C LEU A 188 -28.73 16.63 15.24
N MET A 189 -28.72 16.72 16.57
CA MET A 189 -29.17 17.90 17.31
C MET A 189 -28.04 18.63 18.05
N GLY A 190 -26.79 18.21 17.88
CA GLY A 190 -25.63 18.95 18.40
C GLY A 190 -25.26 20.17 17.52
N PRO A 191 -24.18 20.89 17.88
CA PRO A 191 -23.70 22.04 17.10
C PRO A 191 -23.42 21.68 15.64
N SER A 192 -23.88 22.52 14.71
CA SER A 192 -23.72 22.29 13.27
C SER A 192 -23.33 23.58 12.54
N TYR A 193 -22.10 23.64 12.01
CA TYR A 193 -21.59 24.85 11.35
C TYR A 193 -20.44 24.58 10.36
N THR A 194 -20.12 25.60 9.55
CA THR A 194 -19.01 25.60 8.59
C THR A 194 -17.89 26.55 9.03
N LEU A 195 -16.65 26.27 8.63
CA LEU A 195 -15.47 27.09 8.87
C LEU A 195 -14.70 27.32 7.56
N ASP A 196 -14.15 28.52 7.38
CA ASP A 196 -13.25 28.85 6.27
C ASP A 196 -11.90 29.33 6.82
N ALA A 197 -10.88 28.52 6.60
CA ALA A 197 -9.48 28.81 6.85
C ALA A 197 -8.66 28.44 5.61
N ALA A 198 -9.22 28.69 4.42
CA ALA A 198 -8.67 28.30 3.13
C ALA A 198 -8.27 26.81 3.11
N CYS A 199 -7.03 26.50 2.73
CA CYS A 199 -6.53 25.12 2.66
C CYS A 199 -6.45 24.40 4.02
N ALA A 200 -6.43 25.14 5.14
CA ALA A 200 -6.40 24.58 6.50
C ALA A 200 -7.80 24.27 7.08
N SER A 201 -8.88 24.64 6.37
CA SER A 201 -10.27 24.57 6.87
C SER A 201 -10.65 23.25 7.54
N SER A 202 -10.31 22.11 6.94
CA SER A 202 -10.66 20.80 7.49
C SER A 202 -9.88 20.43 8.76
N LEU A 203 -8.63 20.87 8.93
CA LEU A 203 -7.89 20.64 10.17
C LEU A 203 -8.27 21.64 11.27
N VAL A 204 -8.70 22.85 10.93
CA VAL A 204 -9.29 23.79 11.90
C VAL A 204 -10.65 23.26 12.39
N ALA A 205 -11.46 22.68 11.50
CA ALA A 205 -12.67 21.94 11.88
C ALA A 205 -12.35 20.76 12.82
N LEU A 206 -11.24 20.06 12.57
CA LEU A 206 -10.75 18.98 13.43
C LEU A 206 -10.36 19.46 14.82
N GLU A 207 -9.62 20.56 14.93
CA GLU A 207 -9.24 21.17 16.20
C GLU A 207 -10.48 21.54 17.03
N ALA A 208 -11.44 22.23 16.43
CA ALA A 208 -12.68 22.62 17.09
C ALA A 208 -13.47 21.41 17.62
N ALA A 209 -13.55 20.34 16.80
CA ALA A 209 -14.20 19.09 17.15
C ALA A 209 -13.53 18.37 18.33
N VAL A 210 -12.20 18.27 18.30
CA VAL A 210 -11.41 17.65 19.38
C VAL A 210 -11.57 18.46 20.67
N GLY A 211 -11.57 19.79 20.57
CA GLY A 211 -11.83 20.70 21.69
C GLY A 211 -13.20 20.44 22.36
N GLY A 212 -14.28 20.39 21.58
CA GLY A 212 -15.62 20.15 22.15
C GLY A 212 -15.82 18.74 22.70
N LEU A 213 -15.20 17.71 22.09
CA LEU A 213 -15.17 16.35 22.66
C LEU A 213 -14.45 16.31 24.00
N ARG A 214 -13.30 17.00 24.14
CA ARG A 214 -12.54 17.10 25.40
C ARG A 214 -13.33 17.84 26.48
N ARG A 215 -14.01 18.94 26.11
CA ARG A 215 -14.89 19.72 27.00
C ARG A 215 -16.24 19.06 27.29
N ARG A 216 -16.53 17.91 26.66
CA ARG A 216 -17.79 17.16 26.77
C ARG A 216 -19.03 17.94 26.32
N GLU A 217 -18.86 18.91 25.41
CA GLU A 217 -19.98 19.60 24.76
C GLU A 217 -20.82 18.62 23.93
N TYR A 218 -20.17 17.62 23.36
CA TYR A 218 -20.76 16.49 22.64
C TYR A 218 -19.94 15.21 22.88
N ASP A 219 -20.50 14.07 22.49
CA ASP A 219 -19.88 12.74 22.65
C ASP A 219 -19.41 12.15 21.32
N MET A 220 -19.98 12.67 20.23
CA MET A 220 -19.59 12.33 18.86
C MET A 220 -19.49 13.60 18.02
N ALA A 221 -18.57 13.63 17.06
CA ALA A 221 -18.49 14.68 16.06
C ALA A 221 -18.27 14.08 14.67
N LEU A 222 -19.06 14.54 13.70
CA LEU A 222 -18.82 14.33 12.28
C LEU A 222 -18.05 15.54 11.74
N VAL A 223 -16.84 15.29 11.25
CA VAL A 223 -15.88 16.35 10.89
C VAL A 223 -15.33 16.11 9.51
N GLY A 224 -15.19 17.15 8.70
CA GLY A 224 -14.62 16.98 7.36
C GLY A 224 -14.30 18.25 6.62
N GLY A 225 -14.07 18.11 5.32
CA GLY A 225 -13.88 19.22 4.39
C GLY A 225 -14.45 18.88 3.02
N VAL A 226 -14.88 19.90 2.29
CA VAL A 226 -15.56 19.74 0.98
C VAL A 226 -15.19 20.85 0.01
N HIS A 227 -14.90 20.45 -1.23
CA HIS A 227 -14.70 21.33 -2.39
C HIS A 227 -14.92 20.54 -3.68
N VAL A 228 -16.05 20.65 -4.38
CA VAL A 228 -16.32 19.78 -5.55
C VAL A 228 -15.73 20.30 -6.86
N GLY A 229 -15.84 21.61 -7.12
CA GLY A 229 -15.50 22.19 -8.42
C GLY A 229 -14.82 23.55 -8.31
N THR A 230 -13.95 23.84 -9.27
CA THR A 230 -13.28 25.14 -9.40
C THR A 230 -13.63 25.74 -10.76
N PRO A 231 -14.58 26.69 -10.82
CA PRO A 231 -14.93 27.35 -12.08
C PRO A 231 -13.77 28.15 -12.68
N GLY A 232 -13.80 28.38 -13.99
CA GLY A 232 -12.79 29.15 -14.73
C GLY A 232 -12.37 30.48 -14.08
N PRO A 233 -13.30 31.34 -13.62
CA PRO A 233 -12.96 32.59 -12.92
C PRO A 233 -12.10 32.39 -11.67
N VAL A 234 -12.28 31.29 -10.93
CA VAL A 234 -11.44 30.98 -9.77
C VAL A 234 -10.06 30.53 -10.24
N LEU A 235 -9.96 29.72 -11.30
CA LEU A 235 -8.67 29.32 -11.88
C LEU A 235 -7.86 30.52 -12.36
N MET A 236 -8.50 31.50 -12.99
CA MET A 236 -7.85 32.74 -13.43
C MET A 236 -7.20 33.50 -12.26
N LEU A 237 -7.84 33.53 -11.09
CA LEU A 237 -7.24 34.11 -9.87
C LEU A 237 -5.93 33.38 -9.50
N PHE A 238 -5.92 32.04 -9.52
CA PHE A 238 -4.71 31.27 -9.20
C PHE A 238 -3.61 31.41 -10.25
N CYS A 239 -3.97 31.61 -11.53
CA CYS A 239 -3.01 31.98 -12.57
C CYS A 239 -2.37 33.36 -12.29
N GLN A 240 -3.17 34.34 -11.87
CA GLN A 240 -2.67 35.68 -11.51
C GLN A 240 -1.78 35.67 -10.27
N LEU A 241 -2.04 34.76 -9.33
CA LEU A 241 -1.16 34.53 -8.18
C LEU A 241 0.14 33.80 -8.54
N GLY A 242 0.29 33.31 -9.77
CA GLY A 242 1.41 32.46 -10.17
C GLY A 242 1.49 31.15 -9.37
N ALA A 243 0.36 30.69 -8.83
CA ALA A 243 0.32 29.54 -7.93
C ALA A 243 0.25 28.20 -8.67
N LEU A 244 -0.30 28.19 -9.90
CA LEU A 244 -0.43 26.95 -10.67
C LEU A 244 0.86 26.58 -11.39
N SER A 245 1.16 25.29 -11.48
CA SER A 245 2.27 24.76 -12.27
C SER A 245 2.08 25.06 -13.76
N ARG A 246 3.10 25.64 -14.41
CA ARG A 246 3.12 25.81 -15.87
C ARG A 246 3.45 24.52 -16.60
N ARG A 247 4.05 23.55 -15.90
CA ARG A 247 4.32 22.19 -16.38
C ARG A 247 3.10 21.27 -16.29
N GLU A 248 1.99 21.76 -15.75
CA GLU A 248 0.74 21.02 -15.59
C GLU A 248 0.90 19.71 -14.80
N GLN A 249 1.82 19.70 -13.84
CA GLN A 249 2.07 18.59 -12.93
C GLN A 249 2.46 19.10 -11.55
N ILE A 250 1.86 18.54 -10.50
CA ILE A 250 2.19 18.87 -9.11
C ILE A 250 3.32 17.97 -8.61
N ARG A 251 4.45 18.57 -8.23
CA ARG A 251 5.70 17.89 -7.90
C ARG A 251 6.23 18.30 -6.51
N PRO A 252 5.56 17.91 -5.41
CA PRO A 252 5.99 18.32 -4.08
C PRO A 252 7.40 17.80 -3.78
N PHE A 253 8.27 18.68 -3.31
CA PHE A 253 9.66 18.41 -2.90
C PHE A 253 10.66 18.07 -4.02
N ASP A 254 10.22 17.99 -5.27
CA ASP A 254 11.10 17.73 -6.42
C ASP A 254 11.88 18.99 -6.82
N LYS A 255 13.10 18.83 -7.36
CA LYS A 255 13.91 19.95 -7.86
C LYS A 255 13.22 20.79 -8.94
N SER A 256 12.26 20.20 -9.67
CA SER A 256 11.53 20.82 -10.78
C SER A 256 10.15 21.34 -10.40
N ALA A 257 9.82 21.36 -9.10
CA ALA A 257 8.60 21.96 -8.56
C ALA A 257 8.45 23.42 -9.02
N ASP A 258 7.28 23.80 -9.54
CA ASP A 258 7.02 25.16 -10.06
C ASP A 258 5.62 25.69 -9.70
N GLY A 259 4.82 24.94 -8.93
CA GLY A 259 3.48 25.32 -8.54
C GLY A 259 2.58 24.13 -8.19
N THR A 260 1.36 24.43 -7.78
CA THR A 260 0.32 23.44 -7.46
C THR A 260 -0.56 23.12 -8.67
N LEU A 261 -1.37 22.07 -8.57
CA LEU A 261 -2.59 21.90 -9.37
C LEU A 261 -3.79 21.93 -8.44
N LEU A 262 -4.91 22.52 -8.86
CA LEU A 262 -6.13 22.48 -8.04
C LEU A 262 -6.86 21.16 -8.22
N GLY A 263 -7.55 20.73 -7.18
CA GLY A 263 -8.37 19.54 -7.18
C GLY A 263 -9.68 19.76 -6.42
N GLY A 264 -10.64 18.90 -6.71
CA GLY A 264 -11.86 18.72 -5.93
C GLY A 264 -11.77 17.50 -5.02
N GLY A 265 -12.70 17.38 -4.09
CA GLY A 265 -12.80 16.26 -3.17
C GLY A 265 -13.58 16.60 -1.91
N LEU A 266 -13.96 15.55 -1.20
CA LEU A 266 -14.50 15.66 0.15
C LEU A 266 -14.20 14.43 0.98
N GLY A 267 -14.04 14.64 2.29
CA GLY A 267 -13.83 13.57 3.25
C GLY A 267 -14.45 13.91 4.58
N MET A 268 -14.92 12.89 5.31
CA MET A 268 -15.42 13.03 6.67
C MET A 268 -14.98 11.88 7.57
N VAL A 269 -14.72 12.21 8.84
CA VAL A 269 -14.38 11.29 9.92
C VAL A 269 -15.41 11.41 11.04
N VAL A 270 -15.67 10.29 11.72
CA VAL A 270 -16.47 10.25 12.95
C VAL A 270 -15.50 10.17 14.11
N LEU A 271 -15.61 11.12 15.04
CA LEU A 271 -14.74 11.23 16.20
C LEU A 271 -15.52 10.95 17.48
N LYS A 272 -14.92 10.17 18.36
CA LYS A 272 -15.32 10.01 19.77
C LYS A 272 -14.08 10.06 20.65
N ARG A 273 -14.27 10.22 21.95
CA ARG A 273 -13.19 9.97 22.92
C ARG A 273 -12.84 8.47 22.89
N ARG A 274 -11.55 8.16 22.97
CA ARG A 274 -11.04 6.77 22.89
C ARG A 274 -11.80 5.79 23.80
N ALA A 275 -11.93 6.13 25.08
CA ALA A 275 -12.60 5.28 26.06
C ALA A 275 -14.09 5.02 25.73
N ASP A 276 -14.76 5.95 25.03
CA ASP A 276 -16.15 5.78 24.62
C ASP A 276 -16.27 4.88 23.39
N ALA A 277 -15.35 5.00 22.43
CA ALA A 277 -15.27 4.12 21.27
C ALA A 277 -14.91 2.67 21.66
N GLU A 278 -13.92 2.50 22.55
CA GLU A 278 -13.52 1.18 23.06
C GLU A 278 -14.67 0.51 23.84
N ARG A 279 -15.37 1.26 24.70
CA ARG A 279 -16.54 0.74 25.43
C ARG A 279 -17.67 0.32 24.50
N ALA A 280 -17.85 1.02 23.38
CA ALA A 280 -18.87 0.71 22.37
C ALA A 280 -18.43 -0.39 21.38
N GLY A 281 -17.22 -0.96 21.53
CA GLY A 281 -16.69 -1.98 20.61
C GLY A 281 -16.48 -1.46 19.18
N GLN A 282 -16.28 -0.16 19.01
CA GLN A 282 -16.18 0.47 17.70
C GLN A 282 -14.80 0.26 17.08
N ARG A 283 -14.76 0.19 15.73
CA ARG A 283 -13.51 0.20 14.98
C ARG A 283 -12.81 1.55 15.17
N ILE A 284 -11.53 1.50 15.53
CA ILE A 284 -10.66 2.67 15.69
C ILE A 284 -9.56 2.59 14.62
N TYR A 285 -9.58 3.54 13.66
CA TYR A 285 -8.53 3.64 12.64
C TYR A 285 -7.23 4.17 13.22
N ALA A 286 -7.30 5.30 13.93
CA ALA A 286 -6.18 5.96 14.58
C ALA A 286 -6.66 6.83 15.75
N LEU A 287 -5.73 7.26 16.60
CA LEU A 287 -5.96 8.17 17.71
C LEU A 287 -5.45 9.57 17.35
N ILE A 288 -6.26 10.62 17.56
CA ILE A 288 -5.80 12.01 17.43
C ILE A 288 -5.21 12.44 18.78
N LYS A 289 -3.92 12.75 18.81
CA LYS A 289 -3.20 13.10 20.04
C LYS A 289 -3.24 14.59 20.34
N GLY A 290 -3.08 15.41 19.31
CA GLY A 290 -3.13 16.87 19.40
C GLY A 290 -3.34 17.49 18.04
N VAL A 291 -3.95 18.67 18.03
CA VAL A 291 -4.06 19.54 16.85
C VAL A 291 -3.63 20.93 17.32
N GLY A 292 -2.73 21.56 16.58
CA GLY A 292 -2.25 22.90 16.83
C GLY A 292 -2.60 23.81 15.66
N VAL A 293 -3.07 25.02 15.99
CA VAL A 293 -3.43 26.05 15.01
C VAL A 293 -2.74 27.37 15.38
N ALA A 294 -2.16 28.03 14.39
CA ALA A 294 -1.50 29.33 14.56
C ALA A 294 -1.58 30.16 13.27
N SER A 295 -1.32 31.47 13.38
CA SER A 295 -1.24 32.37 12.24
C SER A 295 0.18 32.84 11.99
N ASP A 296 0.53 33.08 10.74
CA ASP A 296 1.77 33.72 10.30
C ASP A 296 1.93 35.16 10.80
N GLY A 297 0.82 35.82 11.15
CA GLY A 297 0.82 37.22 11.57
C GLY A 297 1.35 38.15 10.47
N ARG A 298 2.16 39.14 10.85
CA ARG A 298 2.68 40.16 9.90
C ARG A 298 3.90 39.64 9.12
N GLY A 299 3.71 39.33 7.84
CA GLY A 299 4.76 38.91 6.90
C GLY A 299 5.00 39.88 5.74
N LEU A 300 5.75 39.42 4.71
CA LEU A 300 6.01 40.17 3.48
C LEU A 300 4.74 40.40 2.66
N SER A 301 3.83 39.42 2.67
CA SER A 301 2.47 39.53 2.12
C SER A 301 1.55 38.61 2.93
N VAL A 302 0.24 38.79 2.77
CA VAL A 302 -0.78 37.91 3.38
C VAL A 302 -0.75 36.47 2.85
N MET A 303 -0.09 36.25 1.70
CA MET A 303 -0.04 34.96 1.01
C MET A 303 1.31 34.26 1.15
N ALA A 304 2.34 34.95 1.65
CA ALA A 304 3.67 34.40 1.80
C ALA A 304 3.73 33.53 3.07
N PRO A 305 4.11 32.24 2.97
CA PRO A 305 4.20 31.37 4.14
C PRO A 305 5.32 31.84 5.07
N ARG A 306 5.22 31.51 6.36
CA ARG A 306 6.23 31.86 7.36
C ARG A 306 6.58 30.69 8.26
N VAL A 307 7.89 30.43 8.36
CA VAL A 307 8.46 29.44 9.27
C VAL A 307 7.97 29.63 10.70
N GLU A 308 7.92 30.86 11.22
CA GLU A 308 7.51 31.09 12.61
C GLU A 308 6.04 30.71 12.88
N GLY A 309 5.15 30.99 11.93
CA GLY A 309 3.73 30.66 12.06
C GLY A 309 3.49 29.16 11.97
N GLU A 310 4.20 28.47 11.09
CA GLU A 310 4.16 27.01 10.97
C GLU A 310 4.73 26.35 12.23
N VAL A 311 5.92 26.76 12.69
CA VAL A 311 6.55 26.27 13.94
C VAL A 311 5.62 26.41 15.12
N LEU A 312 4.94 27.56 15.28
CA LEU A 312 4.01 27.77 16.39
C LEU A 312 2.80 26.82 16.33
N ALA A 313 2.28 26.50 15.14
CA ALA A 313 1.22 25.51 14.98
C ALA A 313 1.71 24.10 15.37
N LEU A 314 2.92 23.74 14.94
CA LEU A 314 3.57 22.47 15.27
C LEU A 314 3.79 22.34 16.79
N GLU A 315 4.43 23.33 17.42
CA GLU A 315 4.74 23.34 18.87
C GLU A 315 3.47 23.18 19.72
N LYS A 316 2.40 23.91 19.41
CA LYS A 316 1.10 23.77 20.10
C LYS A 316 0.52 22.35 19.99
N ALA A 317 0.67 21.72 18.82
CA ALA A 317 0.19 20.37 18.62
C ALA A 317 0.96 19.36 19.49
N TYR A 318 2.30 19.46 19.52
CA TYR A 318 3.15 18.58 20.32
C TYR A 318 2.97 18.80 21.83
N GLU A 319 2.83 20.06 22.26
CA GLU A 319 2.52 20.42 23.65
C GLU A 319 1.17 19.81 24.08
N SER A 320 0.12 20.01 23.28
CA SER A 320 -1.23 19.45 23.53
C SER A 320 -1.26 17.92 23.50
N ALA A 321 -0.38 17.29 22.70
CA ALA A 321 -0.28 15.84 22.58
C ALA A 321 0.55 15.19 23.70
N GLY A 322 1.51 15.92 24.29
CA GLY A 322 2.46 15.37 25.25
C GLY A 322 3.38 14.31 24.64
N VAL A 323 3.73 14.44 23.35
CA VAL A 323 4.59 13.48 22.62
C VAL A 323 5.82 14.17 22.05
N SER A 324 6.92 13.43 21.92
CA SER A 324 8.15 13.94 21.29
C SER A 324 8.05 13.89 19.75
N PRO A 325 8.48 14.95 19.03
CA PRO A 325 8.62 14.91 17.57
C PRO A 325 9.48 13.75 17.05
N ARG A 326 10.49 13.32 17.84
CA ARG A 326 11.34 12.17 17.48
C ARG A 326 10.59 10.84 17.32
N SER A 327 9.39 10.74 17.87
CA SER A 327 8.56 9.52 17.77
C SER A 327 7.68 9.46 16.52
N VAL A 328 7.68 10.53 15.70
CA VAL A 328 6.90 10.59 14.46
C VAL A 328 7.71 9.98 13.32
N GLY A 329 7.14 8.95 12.68
CA GLY A 329 7.77 8.24 11.56
C GLY A 329 7.26 8.67 10.18
N LEU A 330 6.19 9.47 10.12
CA LEU A 330 5.59 9.95 8.88
C LEU A 330 5.04 11.36 9.05
N VAL A 331 5.36 12.26 8.13
CA VAL A 331 4.70 13.57 7.97
C VAL A 331 4.02 13.58 6.60
N GLU A 332 2.69 13.64 6.62
CA GLU A 332 1.88 14.03 5.48
C GLU A 332 1.85 15.56 5.42
N ALA A 333 2.71 16.09 4.57
CA ALA A 333 2.97 17.51 4.47
C ALA A 333 1.83 18.27 3.77
N HIS A 334 1.86 19.60 3.91
CA HIS A 334 1.08 20.48 3.07
C HIS A 334 1.57 20.38 1.62
N GLY A 335 2.89 20.38 1.39
CA GLY A 335 3.56 19.92 0.17
C GLY A 335 2.80 20.23 -1.11
N THR A 336 2.80 21.50 -1.51
CA THR A 336 2.02 22.01 -2.65
C THR A 336 2.79 21.96 -3.96
N GLY A 337 4.09 21.65 -3.92
CA GLY A 337 4.95 21.75 -5.11
C GLY A 337 5.29 23.20 -5.45
N THR A 338 5.14 24.12 -4.50
CA THR A 338 5.64 25.49 -4.63
C THR A 338 7.04 25.56 -4.01
N PRO A 339 8.08 26.02 -4.73
CA PRO A 339 9.45 25.99 -4.20
C PRO A 339 9.63 26.67 -2.84
N VAL A 340 9.02 27.85 -2.66
CA VAL A 340 9.10 28.61 -1.41
C VAL A 340 8.30 27.93 -0.29
N GLY A 341 7.10 27.40 -0.60
CA GLY A 341 6.26 26.72 0.38
C GLY A 341 6.89 25.43 0.88
N ASP A 342 7.36 24.58 -0.04
CA ASP A 342 7.98 23.30 0.30
C ASP A 342 9.26 23.50 1.15
N ALA A 343 10.09 24.52 0.83
CA ALA A 343 11.27 24.86 1.62
C ALA A 343 10.91 25.43 3.02
N THR A 344 9.92 26.31 3.09
CA THR A 344 9.43 26.87 4.37
C THR A 344 8.93 25.77 5.29
N GLU A 345 8.17 24.83 4.75
CA GLU A 345 7.62 23.70 5.48
C GLU A 345 8.70 22.75 6.03
N VAL A 346 9.68 22.38 5.20
CA VAL A 346 10.80 21.53 5.66
C VAL A 346 11.64 22.26 6.72
N GLN A 347 11.84 23.57 6.58
CA GLN A 347 12.55 24.37 7.58
C GLN A 347 11.79 24.42 8.92
N ALA A 348 10.47 24.64 8.89
CA ALA A 348 9.62 24.65 10.08
C ALA A 348 9.63 23.29 10.79
N LEU A 349 9.47 22.21 10.01
CA LEU A 349 9.58 20.85 10.51
C LEU A 349 10.94 20.58 11.16
N THR A 350 12.04 20.97 10.50
CA THR A 350 13.40 20.78 11.01
C THR A 350 13.64 21.53 12.32
N ARG A 351 13.05 22.72 12.49
CA ARG A 351 13.17 23.49 13.74
C ARG A 351 12.49 22.82 14.93
N VAL A 352 11.38 22.11 14.70
CA VAL A 352 10.64 21.40 15.75
C VAL A 352 11.18 19.99 16.00
N PHE A 353 11.57 19.27 14.95
CA PHE A 353 12.10 17.91 15.06
C PHE A 353 13.59 17.88 15.48
N GLY A 354 14.28 19.00 15.26
CA GLY A 354 15.72 19.11 15.43
C GLY A 354 16.52 18.61 14.22
N PRO A 355 17.81 18.96 14.14
CA PRO A 355 18.68 18.47 13.08
C PRO A 355 18.89 16.96 13.21
N ARG A 356 19.23 16.33 12.09
CA ARG A 356 19.68 14.93 12.08
C ARG A 356 21.04 14.83 12.77
N ALA A 357 21.11 14.00 13.82
CA ALA A 357 22.39 13.53 14.38
C ALA A 357 23.00 12.48 13.43
N GLU A 358 24.20 11.98 13.69
CA GLU A 358 24.78 10.89 12.88
C GLU A 358 23.79 9.73 12.70
N GLY A 359 23.68 9.22 11.46
CA GLY A 359 22.80 8.12 11.11
C GLY A 359 21.81 8.43 9.98
N GLU A 360 20.93 7.47 9.74
CA GLU A 360 19.94 7.52 8.67
C GLU A 360 18.70 8.36 9.06
N PRO A 361 18.01 9.01 8.10
CA PRO A 361 16.81 9.80 8.40
C PRO A 361 15.62 8.89 8.79
N TRP A 362 14.87 9.17 9.85
CA TRP A 362 13.85 8.21 10.32
C TRP A 362 12.41 8.56 9.94
N CYS A 363 12.15 9.80 9.50
CA CYS A 363 10.79 10.26 9.25
C CYS A 363 10.50 10.37 7.76
N GLY A 364 9.56 9.58 7.26
CA GLY A 364 9.07 9.71 5.88
C GLY A 364 8.32 11.04 5.68
N LEU A 365 8.55 11.68 4.54
CA LEU A 365 7.88 12.89 4.10
C LEU A 365 7.15 12.61 2.76
N GLY A 366 5.92 13.10 2.63
CA GLY A 366 5.15 12.98 1.40
C GLY A 366 3.91 13.87 1.39
N SER A 367 3.23 13.93 0.24
CA SER A 367 1.98 14.69 0.08
C SER A 367 1.05 13.99 -0.91
N VAL A 368 -0.19 13.72 -0.49
CA VAL A 368 -1.24 13.13 -1.32
C VAL A 368 -1.64 14.03 -2.49
N LYS A 369 -1.29 15.32 -2.42
CA LYS A 369 -1.56 16.26 -3.51
C LYS A 369 -0.85 15.86 -4.81
N SER A 370 0.27 15.13 -4.71
CA SER A 370 0.94 14.54 -5.88
C SER A 370 0.06 13.55 -6.67
N MET A 371 -0.99 12.98 -6.05
CA MET A 371 -1.92 12.04 -6.68
C MET A 371 -3.24 12.70 -7.09
N ILE A 372 -3.79 13.56 -6.23
CA ILE A 372 -5.18 14.06 -6.38
C ILE A 372 -5.27 15.57 -6.62
N GLY A 373 -4.13 16.26 -6.72
CA GLY A 373 -4.07 17.72 -6.73
C GLY A 373 -4.40 18.32 -5.37
N HIS A 374 -4.47 19.65 -5.32
CA HIS A 374 -4.80 20.35 -4.09
C HIS A 374 -6.32 20.45 -3.93
N ALA A 375 -6.90 19.60 -3.08
CA ALA A 375 -8.34 19.56 -2.76
C ALA A 375 -8.87 20.75 -1.93
N MET A 376 -8.21 21.91 -1.99
CA MET A 376 -8.65 23.17 -1.36
C MET A 376 -9.07 22.96 0.14
N PRO A 377 -10.22 23.43 0.68
CA PRO A 377 -10.64 23.13 2.06
C PRO A 377 -10.63 21.66 2.48
N ALA A 378 -10.75 20.72 1.53
CA ALA A 378 -10.71 19.28 1.78
C ALA A 378 -9.28 18.69 1.79
N ALA A 379 -8.23 19.50 1.57
CA ALA A 379 -6.85 19.00 1.52
C ALA A 379 -6.38 18.40 2.86
N GLY A 380 -6.69 19.05 3.98
CA GLY A 380 -6.34 18.55 5.30
C GLY A 380 -6.99 17.21 5.64
N ILE A 381 -8.29 17.05 5.34
CA ILE A 381 -8.99 15.78 5.59
C ILE A 381 -8.53 14.65 4.66
N ALA A 382 -8.12 14.98 3.43
CA ALA A 382 -7.50 14.00 2.53
C ALA A 382 -6.22 13.41 3.15
N GLY A 383 -5.31 14.28 3.61
CA GLY A 383 -4.09 13.88 4.32
C GLY A 383 -4.38 13.12 5.61
N LEU A 384 -5.38 13.57 6.40
CA LEU A 384 -5.80 12.90 7.63
C LEU A 384 -6.28 11.46 7.38
N ILE A 385 -7.12 11.24 6.36
CA ILE A 385 -7.63 9.92 6.01
C ILE A 385 -6.48 9.02 5.52
N LYS A 386 -5.60 9.53 4.65
CA LYS A 386 -4.39 8.80 4.21
C LYS A 386 -3.54 8.35 5.40
N VAL A 387 -3.27 9.25 6.34
CA VAL A 387 -2.46 8.94 7.53
C VAL A 387 -3.16 7.98 8.48
N ALA A 388 -4.47 8.13 8.70
CA ALA A 388 -5.24 7.20 9.52
C ALA A 388 -5.20 5.78 8.94
N LEU A 389 -5.32 5.63 7.61
CA LEU A 389 -5.18 4.35 6.91
C LEU A 389 -3.74 3.81 6.98
N ALA A 390 -2.74 4.67 6.81
CA ALA A 390 -1.32 4.30 6.94
C ALA A 390 -1.01 3.72 8.33
N LEU A 391 -1.48 4.38 9.39
CA LEU A 391 -1.36 3.90 10.77
C LEU A 391 -2.21 2.65 11.03
N HIS A 392 -3.37 2.52 10.41
CA HIS A 392 -4.24 1.35 10.57
C HIS A 392 -3.62 0.10 9.93
N HIS A 393 -3.10 0.23 8.71
CA HIS A 393 -2.52 -0.86 7.93
C HIS A 393 -1.02 -1.07 8.17
N LYS A 394 -0.36 -0.17 8.90
CA LYS A 394 1.10 -0.14 9.14
C LYS A 394 1.90 -0.09 7.82
N VAL A 395 1.51 0.84 6.96
CA VAL A 395 2.13 1.06 5.65
C VAL A 395 2.59 2.50 5.56
N LEU A 396 3.84 2.72 5.12
CA LEU A 396 4.33 4.03 4.72
C LEU A 396 3.85 4.31 3.29
N PRO A 397 2.95 5.29 3.08
CA PRO A 397 2.39 5.55 1.77
C PRO A 397 3.37 6.34 0.89
N PRO A 398 3.30 6.17 -0.45
CA PRO A 398 4.16 6.91 -1.37
C PRO A 398 3.74 8.39 -1.49
N THR A 399 4.65 9.18 -2.06
CA THR A 399 4.42 10.46 -2.75
C THR A 399 4.86 10.30 -4.21
N LEU A 400 4.14 10.89 -5.16
CA LEU A 400 4.46 10.79 -6.59
C LEU A 400 5.29 12.00 -7.07
N ASN A 401 5.79 11.88 -8.29
CA ASN A 401 6.41 12.95 -9.07
C ASN A 401 7.69 13.56 -8.45
N VAL A 402 8.45 12.75 -7.72
CA VAL A 402 9.79 13.09 -7.22
C VAL A 402 10.82 12.22 -7.94
N GLU A 403 11.51 12.82 -8.91
CA GLU A 403 12.63 12.23 -9.63
C GLU A 403 13.94 12.52 -8.90
N GLU A 404 14.10 13.75 -8.42
CA GLU A 404 15.25 14.17 -7.61
C GLU A 404 14.78 15.19 -6.56
N PRO A 405 15.08 14.97 -5.27
CA PRO A 405 14.73 15.93 -4.22
C PRO A 405 15.35 17.31 -4.49
N ASN A 406 14.63 18.37 -4.18
CA ASN A 406 15.14 19.73 -4.31
C ASN A 406 16.32 19.95 -3.32
N PRO A 407 17.54 20.29 -3.79
CA PRO A 407 18.69 20.53 -2.91
C PRO A 407 18.48 21.66 -1.90
N GLY A 408 17.60 22.62 -2.20
CA GLY A 408 17.24 23.71 -1.29
C GLY A 408 16.48 23.27 -0.04
N LEU A 409 16.03 22.02 0.03
CA LEU A 409 15.42 21.43 1.23
C LEU A 409 16.48 20.96 2.24
N GLU A 410 17.75 20.82 1.81
CA GLU A 410 18.88 20.34 2.62
C GLU A 410 18.56 19.06 3.41
N LEU A 411 17.83 18.11 2.79
CA LEU A 411 17.30 16.92 3.44
C LEU A 411 18.37 16.11 4.18
N GLU A 412 19.62 16.14 3.70
CA GLU A 412 20.77 15.50 4.34
C GLU A 412 21.08 16.04 5.76
N LYS A 413 20.59 17.23 6.12
CA LYS A 413 20.71 17.83 7.46
C LYS A 413 19.47 17.60 8.33
N THR A 414 18.41 17.07 7.73
CA THR A 414 17.10 16.90 8.36
C THR A 414 16.85 15.43 8.70
N PRO A 415 15.92 15.13 9.63
CA PRO A 415 15.53 13.76 9.92
C PRO A 415 14.62 13.13 8.86
N PHE A 416 14.34 13.86 7.77
CA PHE A 416 13.33 13.52 6.78
C PHE A 416 13.93 12.85 5.55
N TYR A 417 13.17 11.92 4.96
CA TYR A 417 13.41 11.41 3.62
C TYR A 417 12.10 11.36 2.84
N ILE A 418 12.17 11.52 1.52
CA ILE A 418 10.98 11.47 0.67
C ILE A 418 10.61 10.00 0.42
N ASN A 419 9.39 9.61 0.78
CA ASN A 419 8.94 8.23 0.59
C ASN A 419 8.17 8.09 -0.74
N THR A 420 8.80 7.58 -1.80
CA THR A 420 8.21 7.46 -3.15
C THR A 420 7.61 6.08 -3.46
N GLU A 421 7.64 5.15 -2.52
CA GLU A 421 7.14 3.78 -2.68
C GLU A 421 6.31 3.34 -1.46
N PRO A 422 5.25 2.52 -1.67
CA PRO A 422 4.57 1.86 -0.56
C PRO A 422 5.54 0.91 0.16
N ARG A 423 5.77 1.12 1.44
CA ARG A 423 6.73 0.33 2.23
C ARG A 423 6.09 -0.20 3.51
N PRO A 424 6.49 -1.38 4.00
CA PRO A 424 6.04 -1.84 5.29
C PRO A 424 6.55 -0.88 6.36
N TRP A 425 5.64 -0.42 7.22
CA TRP A 425 6.02 0.46 8.34
C TRP A 425 6.50 -0.40 9.50
N ILE A 426 7.72 -0.94 9.39
CA ILE A 426 8.32 -1.72 10.46
C ILE A 426 8.59 -0.81 11.66
N HIS A 427 8.29 -1.30 12.87
CA HIS A 427 8.40 -0.52 14.08
C HIS A 427 8.86 -1.36 15.28
N GLY A 428 10.10 -1.12 15.69
CA GLY A 428 10.79 -1.81 16.78
C GLY A 428 10.72 -1.12 18.15
N ALA A 429 10.01 -0.01 18.34
CA ALA A 429 9.94 0.60 19.67
C ALA A 429 8.82 -0.06 20.49
N ALA A 430 9.18 -0.88 21.48
CA ALA A 430 8.21 -1.59 22.34
C ALA A 430 7.38 -0.64 23.23
N ASP A 431 7.88 0.56 23.48
CA ASP A 431 7.37 1.57 24.40
C ASP A 431 6.81 2.83 23.70
N ALA A 432 6.98 2.94 22.39
CA ALA A 432 6.41 4.03 21.61
C ALA A 432 5.50 3.47 20.50
N PRO A 433 4.23 3.87 20.38
CA PRO A 433 3.40 3.54 19.23
C PRO A 433 3.88 4.28 17.96
N ARG A 434 3.59 3.73 16.78
CA ARG A 434 3.73 4.46 15.51
C ARG A 434 2.92 5.75 15.54
N ARG A 435 3.56 6.84 15.14
CA ARG A 435 2.93 8.17 15.05
C ARG A 435 3.20 8.81 13.70
N ALA A 436 2.24 9.60 13.29
CA ALA A 436 2.30 10.41 12.08
C ALA A 436 1.80 11.83 12.37
N ALA A 437 2.13 12.76 11.49
CA ALA A 437 1.57 14.09 11.50
C ALA A 437 0.98 14.49 10.13
N VAL A 438 0.06 15.45 10.15
CA VAL A 438 -0.60 16.01 8.96
C VAL A 438 -0.54 17.54 9.02
N ASN A 439 -0.04 18.15 7.95
CA ASN A 439 0.03 19.59 7.79
C ASN A 439 -1.06 20.09 6.83
N ALA A 440 -1.67 21.22 7.17
CA ALA A 440 -2.48 21.99 6.25
C ALA A 440 -2.26 23.49 6.50
N PHE A 441 -1.66 24.17 5.54
CA PHE A 441 -1.34 25.60 5.63
C PHE A 441 -2.22 26.36 4.65
N GLY A 442 -3.09 27.21 5.19
CA GLY A 442 -4.04 28.00 4.44
C GLY A 442 -3.38 29.24 3.87
N PHE A 443 -3.57 29.49 2.57
CA PHE A 443 -3.28 30.81 2.04
C PHE A 443 -4.10 31.85 2.81
N GLY A 444 -3.49 32.99 3.17
CA GLY A 444 -4.00 33.89 4.20
C GLY A 444 -3.30 33.73 5.55
N GLY A 445 -2.39 32.77 5.69
CA GLY A 445 -1.46 32.64 6.81
C GLY A 445 -2.04 31.98 8.05
N ILE A 446 -2.90 30.98 7.88
CA ILE A 446 -3.44 30.14 8.97
C ILE A 446 -2.93 28.72 8.82
N ASN A 447 -2.24 28.22 9.83
CA ASN A 447 -1.52 26.95 9.80
C ASN A 447 -2.14 25.97 10.78
N ALA A 448 -2.28 24.72 10.37
CA ALA A 448 -2.75 23.63 11.21
C ALA A 448 -1.84 22.40 11.11
N HIS A 449 -1.54 21.81 12.27
CA HIS A 449 -0.74 20.58 12.41
C HIS A 449 -1.50 19.58 13.29
N ALA A 450 -1.75 18.37 12.79
CA ALA A 450 -2.43 17.31 13.54
C ALA A 450 -1.49 16.13 13.77
N ILE A 451 -1.48 15.57 14.99
CA ILE A 451 -0.67 14.41 15.37
C ILE A 451 -1.59 13.20 15.58
N LEU A 452 -1.26 12.09 14.93
CA LEU A 452 -1.98 10.83 14.97
C LEU A 452 -1.09 9.71 15.51
N GLU A 453 -1.71 8.76 16.19
CA GLU A 453 -1.05 7.60 16.82
C GLU A 453 -1.84 6.33 16.48
N GLU A 454 -1.14 5.22 16.29
CA GLU A 454 -1.79 3.93 16.07
C GLU A 454 -2.61 3.46 17.28
N HIS A 455 -3.67 2.68 17.02
CA HIS A 455 -4.39 1.96 18.07
C HIS A 455 -3.77 0.57 18.26
N PRO A 456 -3.52 0.09 19.50
CA PRO A 456 -2.95 -1.24 19.73
C PRO A 456 -3.76 -2.40 19.12
N GLY A 457 -5.08 -2.23 18.99
CA GLY A 457 -5.99 -3.21 18.39
C GLY A 457 -6.10 -3.15 16.87
N SER A 458 -5.36 -2.26 16.17
CA SER A 458 -5.49 -2.09 14.71
C SER A 458 -5.26 -3.40 13.95
N ASP A 459 -4.34 -4.27 14.38
CA ASP A 459 -4.06 -5.54 13.68
C ASP A 459 -5.23 -6.52 13.68
N GLN A 460 -6.06 -6.49 14.72
CA GLN A 460 -7.27 -7.31 14.84
C GLN A 460 -8.44 -6.66 14.11
N ALA A 461 -8.58 -5.33 14.21
CA ALA A 461 -9.62 -4.56 13.55
C ALA A 461 -9.43 -4.45 12.02
N ALA A 462 -8.18 -4.49 11.52
CA ALA A 462 -7.83 -4.45 10.09
C ALA A 462 -8.32 -5.68 9.31
N ALA A 463 -8.86 -6.69 9.99
CA ALA A 463 -9.61 -7.77 9.33
C ALA A 463 -10.87 -7.25 8.60
N GLN A 464 -11.34 -6.04 8.92
CA GLN A 464 -12.57 -5.45 8.37
C GLN A 464 -12.34 -4.36 7.30
N GLY A 465 -11.47 -4.62 6.32
CA GLY A 465 -11.49 -3.98 5.00
C GLY A 465 -10.54 -2.79 4.76
N HIS A 466 -10.42 -2.45 3.46
CA HIS A 466 -9.54 -1.46 2.80
C HIS A 466 -8.10 -1.89 2.46
N LEU A 467 -7.69 -3.16 2.57
CA LEU A 467 -6.37 -3.57 2.06
C LEU A 467 -6.21 -3.29 0.55
N ALA A 468 -4.97 -3.02 0.14
CA ALA A 468 -4.62 -2.87 -1.28
C ALA A 468 -4.98 -4.14 -2.06
N ARG A 469 -5.32 -3.98 -3.35
CA ARG A 469 -5.59 -5.12 -4.23
C ARG A 469 -4.30 -5.90 -4.45
N TRP A 470 -4.44 -7.21 -4.58
CA TRP A 470 -3.36 -8.07 -5.00
C TRP A 470 -3.22 -7.97 -6.51
N GLU A 471 -1.99 -8.00 -7.03
CA GLU A 471 -1.75 -7.99 -8.47
C GLU A 471 -2.14 -9.31 -9.16
N SER A 472 -2.36 -10.38 -8.39
CA SER A 472 -2.93 -11.63 -8.89
C SER A 472 -3.77 -12.36 -7.83
N GLU A 473 -4.63 -13.26 -8.30
CA GLU A 473 -5.37 -14.23 -7.50
C GLU A 473 -5.12 -15.65 -8.00
N VAL A 474 -5.28 -16.63 -7.11
CA VAL A 474 -5.31 -18.06 -7.46
C VAL A 474 -6.76 -18.56 -7.50
N PHE A 475 -7.10 -19.35 -8.51
CA PHE A 475 -8.41 -19.96 -8.73
C PHE A 475 -8.25 -21.47 -8.79
N VAL A 476 -8.80 -22.18 -7.81
CA VAL A 476 -8.71 -23.64 -7.70
C VAL A 476 -10.05 -24.28 -8.03
N LEU A 477 -10.08 -25.09 -9.07
CA LEU A 477 -11.21 -25.97 -9.40
C LEU A 477 -10.87 -27.38 -8.94
N SER A 478 -11.78 -28.01 -8.19
CA SER A 478 -11.67 -29.41 -7.77
C SER A 478 -12.84 -30.20 -8.33
N ALA A 479 -12.62 -31.47 -8.69
CA ALA A 479 -13.64 -32.38 -9.19
C ALA A 479 -13.26 -33.86 -8.92
N ALA A 480 -14.24 -34.76 -8.94
CA ALA A 480 -13.99 -36.19 -8.72
C ALA A 480 -13.28 -36.85 -9.92
N SER A 481 -13.45 -36.30 -11.13
CA SER A 481 -12.84 -36.81 -12.35
C SER A 481 -12.36 -35.68 -13.27
N ARG A 482 -11.49 -36.02 -14.23
CA ARG A 482 -11.03 -35.09 -15.27
C ARG A 482 -12.19 -34.53 -16.10
N ALA A 483 -13.18 -35.35 -16.45
CA ALA A 483 -14.33 -34.91 -17.26
C ALA A 483 -15.14 -33.84 -16.51
N GLU A 484 -15.42 -34.08 -15.23
CA GLU A 484 -16.12 -33.09 -14.39
C GLU A 484 -15.28 -31.81 -14.18
N LEU A 485 -13.95 -31.93 -14.12
CA LEU A 485 -13.06 -30.77 -14.05
C LEU A 485 -13.16 -29.90 -15.31
N VAL A 486 -13.25 -30.52 -16.49
CA VAL A 486 -13.50 -29.82 -17.77
C VAL A 486 -14.85 -29.12 -17.73
N ASP A 487 -15.92 -29.77 -17.27
CA ASP A 487 -17.25 -29.16 -17.17
C ASP A 487 -17.25 -27.93 -16.25
N ARG A 488 -16.56 -28.00 -15.09
CA ARG A 488 -16.42 -26.85 -14.17
C ARG A 488 -15.63 -25.71 -14.81
N ALA A 489 -14.54 -26.02 -15.53
CA ALA A 489 -13.76 -25.01 -16.24
C ALA A 489 -14.57 -24.33 -17.36
N VAL A 490 -15.40 -25.09 -18.08
CA VAL A 490 -16.34 -24.57 -19.08
C VAL A 490 -17.36 -23.61 -18.46
N ARG A 491 -17.96 -23.96 -17.32
CA ARG A 491 -18.88 -23.05 -16.60
C ARG A 491 -18.20 -21.76 -16.16
N LEU A 492 -16.97 -21.85 -15.66
CA LEU A 492 -16.18 -20.67 -15.29
C LEU A 492 -15.93 -19.77 -16.51
N ARG A 493 -15.51 -20.34 -17.65
CA ARG A 493 -15.34 -19.59 -18.91
C ARG A 493 -16.63 -18.86 -19.31
N ASP A 494 -17.77 -19.54 -19.23
CA ASP A 494 -19.06 -18.98 -19.63
C ASP A 494 -19.57 -17.90 -18.65
N PHE A 495 -19.24 -18.02 -17.36
CA PHE A 495 -19.42 -16.94 -16.38
C PHE A 495 -18.57 -15.72 -16.72
N LEU A 496 -17.27 -15.90 -16.99
CA LEU A 496 -16.34 -14.80 -17.32
C LEU A 496 -16.72 -14.06 -18.60
N ARG A 497 -17.36 -14.75 -19.57
CA ARG A 497 -17.91 -14.12 -20.78
C ARG A 497 -19.13 -13.25 -20.51
N ARG A 498 -19.92 -13.55 -19.47
CA ARG A 498 -21.11 -12.78 -19.08
C ARG A 498 -20.75 -11.62 -18.15
N GLU A 499 -19.84 -11.85 -17.20
CA GLU A 499 -19.50 -10.92 -16.11
C GLU A 499 -18.07 -10.39 -16.26
N ALA A 500 -17.81 -9.59 -17.30
CA ALA A 500 -16.47 -9.05 -17.59
C ALA A 500 -15.91 -8.10 -16.51
N GLY A 501 -16.77 -7.57 -15.63
CA GLY A 501 -16.42 -6.64 -14.55
C GLY A 501 -16.31 -7.27 -13.16
N VAL A 502 -16.28 -8.60 -13.06
CA VAL A 502 -16.22 -9.30 -11.76
C VAL A 502 -14.94 -8.96 -11.00
N ASP A 503 -15.06 -8.72 -9.68
CA ASP A 503 -13.90 -8.60 -8.81
C ASP A 503 -13.23 -9.98 -8.65
N LEU A 504 -11.97 -10.09 -9.09
CA LEU A 504 -11.23 -11.35 -9.05
C LEU A 504 -11.11 -11.94 -7.66
N LYS A 505 -11.03 -11.12 -6.60
CA LYS A 505 -10.97 -11.59 -5.22
C LYS A 505 -12.28 -12.28 -4.82
N ASP A 506 -13.42 -11.70 -5.19
CA ASP A 506 -14.75 -12.27 -4.89
C ASP A 506 -14.94 -13.61 -5.64
N LEU A 507 -14.48 -13.68 -6.91
CA LEU A 507 -14.47 -14.92 -7.69
C LEU A 507 -13.52 -15.98 -7.12
N ALA A 508 -12.28 -15.60 -6.78
CA ALA A 508 -11.28 -16.51 -6.21
C ALA A 508 -11.75 -17.08 -4.87
N PHE A 509 -12.29 -16.23 -3.99
CA PHE A 509 -12.92 -16.67 -2.73
C PHE A 509 -14.06 -17.67 -2.97
N THR A 510 -14.92 -17.39 -3.96
CA THR A 510 -16.05 -18.25 -4.30
C THR A 510 -15.59 -19.64 -4.74
N LEU A 511 -14.53 -19.73 -5.54
CA LEU A 511 -13.99 -21.01 -6.02
C LEU A 511 -13.16 -21.74 -4.95
N ASN A 512 -12.31 -21.03 -4.22
CA ASN A 512 -11.34 -21.62 -3.30
C ASN A 512 -11.95 -22.05 -1.96
N VAL A 513 -13.05 -21.43 -1.53
CA VAL A 513 -13.73 -21.70 -0.25
C VAL A 513 -15.07 -22.42 -0.45
N ALA A 514 -15.37 -22.88 -1.68
CA ALA A 514 -16.43 -23.85 -1.91
C ALA A 514 -16.04 -25.21 -1.27
N GLU A 515 -17.01 -26.08 -0.96
CA GLU A 515 -16.73 -27.42 -0.41
C GLU A 515 -15.76 -28.17 -1.32
N ALA A 516 -14.50 -28.26 -0.88
CA ALA A 516 -13.39 -28.82 -1.63
C ALA A 516 -13.39 -30.35 -1.48
N GLY A 517 -13.96 -31.03 -2.46
CA GLY A 517 -13.85 -32.48 -2.63
C GLY A 517 -13.43 -32.82 -4.06
N GLY A 518 -12.61 -33.85 -4.22
CA GLY A 518 -12.22 -34.37 -5.55
C GLY A 518 -10.73 -34.65 -5.71
N ALA A 519 -10.43 -35.73 -6.44
CA ALA A 519 -9.06 -36.17 -6.71
C ALA A 519 -8.37 -35.37 -7.83
N CYS A 520 -9.13 -34.73 -8.72
CA CYS A 520 -8.60 -33.95 -9.85
C CYS A 520 -8.73 -32.46 -9.57
N ARG A 521 -7.63 -31.70 -9.73
CA ARG A 521 -7.58 -30.27 -9.45
C ARG A 521 -6.88 -29.48 -10.55
N LEU A 522 -7.46 -28.35 -10.93
CA LEU A 522 -6.86 -27.34 -11.80
C LEU A 522 -6.66 -26.08 -10.97
N ALA A 523 -5.46 -25.51 -10.97
CA ALA A 523 -5.21 -24.19 -10.42
C ALA A 523 -4.78 -23.22 -11.53
N VAL A 524 -5.35 -22.01 -11.50
CA VAL A 524 -4.99 -20.92 -12.40
C VAL A 524 -4.63 -19.69 -11.59
N VAL A 525 -3.51 -19.04 -11.88
CA VAL A 525 -3.12 -17.74 -11.31
C VAL A 525 -3.34 -16.67 -12.37
N ALA A 526 -4.03 -15.57 -12.04
CA ALA A 526 -4.28 -14.48 -13.00
C ALA A 526 -4.42 -13.13 -12.30
N GLY A 527 -3.99 -12.05 -12.97
CA GLY A 527 -4.06 -10.67 -12.50
C GLY A 527 -5.26 -9.87 -13.00
N ASN A 528 -5.92 -10.34 -14.05
CA ASN A 528 -7.15 -9.72 -14.56
C ASN A 528 -8.10 -10.76 -15.20
N VAL A 529 -9.35 -10.34 -15.43
CA VAL A 529 -10.44 -11.19 -15.96
C VAL A 529 -10.09 -11.75 -17.35
N ASP A 530 -9.46 -10.96 -18.21
CA ASP A 530 -9.08 -11.39 -19.55
C ASP A 530 -7.98 -12.47 -19.54
N GLU A 531 -6.96 -12.28 -18.71
CA GLU A 531 -5.90 -13.26 -18.51
C GLU A 531 -6.46 -14.57 -17.94
N LEU A 532 -7.36 -14.50 -16.94
CA LEU A 532 -8.03 -15.67 -16.39
C LEU A 532 -8.81 -16.42 -17.47
N ARG A 533 -9.62 -15.70 -18.26
CA ARG A 533 -10.40 -16.28 -19.36
C ARG A 533 -9.51 -17.02 -20.35
N GLN A 534 -8.44 -16.40 -20.83
CA GLN A 534 -7.51 -17.01 -21.78
C GLN A 534 -6.84 -18.26 -21.20
N LYS A 535 -6.41 -18.21 -19.93
CA LYS A 535 -5.79 -19.36 -19.26
C LYS A 535 -6.77 -20.52 -19.07
N VAL A 536 -8.01 -20.23 -18.70
CA VAL A 536 -9.07 -21.24 -18.57
C VAL A 536 -9.39 -21.88 -19.92
N GLU A 537 -9.50 -21.10 -21.00
CA GLU A 537 -9.73 -21.62 -22.36
C GLU A 537 -8.62 -22.59 -22.79
N ARG A 538 -7.35 -22.21 -22.63
CA ARG A 538 -6.21 -23.10 -22.90
C ARG A 538 -6.21 -24.34 -22.00
N ALA A 539 -6.56 -24.19 -20.72
CA ALA A 539 -6.65 -25.31 -19.80
C ALA A 539 -7.72 -26.32 -20.24
N ILE A 540 -8.89 -25.86 -20.70
CA ILE A 540 -9.96 -26.71 -21.23
C ILE A 540 -9.46 -27.55 -22.41
N GLU A 541 -8.80 -26.92 -23.39
CA GLU A 541 -8.24 -27.63 -24.56
C GLU A 541 -7.28 -28.74 -24.14
N ARG A 542 -6.34 -28.42 -23.24
CA ARG A 542 -5.33 -29.38 -22.77
C ARG A 542 -5.90 -30.45 -21.85
N LEU A 543 -6.91 -30.14 -21.03
CA LEU A 543 -7.59 -31.11 -20.17
C LEU A 543 -8.42 -32.10 -21.00
N SER A 544 -8.98 -31.64 -22.12
CA SER A 544 -9.78 -32.45 -23.02
C SER A 544 -8.96 -33.49 -23.80
N ASP A 545 -7.64 -33.29 -23.95
CA ASP A 545 -6.74 -34.32 -24.50
C ASP A 545 -6.34 -35.33 -23.39
N PRO A 546 -6.79 -36.61 -23.46
CA PRO A 546 -6.47 -37.63 -22.46
C PRO A 546 -4.96 -37.90 -22.34
N ARG A 547 -4.16 -37.59 -23.36
CA ARG A 547 -2.69 -37.76 -23.35
C ARG A 547 -1.99 -36.70 -22.51
N SER A 548 -2.65 -35.58 -22.22
CA SER A 548 -2.07 -34.49 -21.43
C SER A 548 -1.99 -34.88 -19.95
N GLN A 549 -0.90 -35.53 -19.53
CA GLN A 549 -0.74 -36.00 -18.15
C GLN A 549 -0.44 -34.88 -17.14
N LYS A 550 0.10 -33.74 -17.62
CA LYS A 550 0.40 -32.58 -16.78
C LYS A 550 0.33 -31.26 -17.54
N ILE A 551 -0.06 -30.20 -16.84
CA ILE A 551 0.05 -28.80 -17.21
C ILE A 551 0.85 -28.12 -16.09
N LYS A 552 2.06 -27.65 -16.36
CA LYS A 552 2.90 -26.87 -15.42
C LYS A 552 3.43 -25.68 -16.20
N GLU A 553 2.62 -24.63 -16.31
CA GLU A 553 3.01 -23.43 -17.03
C GLU A 553 3.67 -22.41 -16.11
N VAL A 554 4.72 -21.75 -16.58
CA VAL A 554 5.42 -20.67 -15.86
C VAL A 554 4.48 -19.52 -15.52
N HIS A 555 3.46 -19.33 -16.35
CA HIS A 555 2.43 -18.29 -16.21
C HIS A 555 1.24 -18.74 -15.35
N GLY A 556 1.32 -19.85 -14.61
CA GLY A 556 0.33 -20.13 -13.57
C GLY A 556 -0.88 -20.96 -13.98
N VAL A 557 -0.70 -21.99 -14.82
CA VAL A 557 -1.74 -23.02 -15.05
C VAL A 557 -1.18 -24.37 -14.62
N TYR A 558 -1.86 -25.01 -13.66
CA TYR A 558 -1.38 -26.20 -12.97
C TYR A 558 -2.43 -27.31 -12.93
N PHE A 559 -2.07 -28.46 -13.48
CA PHE A 559 -2.85 -29.69 -13.42
C PHE A 559 -1.91 -30.90 -13.49
N PHE A 560 -2.20 -31.93 -12.69
CA PHE A 560 -1.47 -33.20 -12.69
C PHE A 560 -2.48 -34.34 -12.62
N ALA A 561 -2.42 -35.26 -13.58
CA ALA A 561 -3.28 -36.45 -13.57
C ALA A 561 -2.95 -37.38 -12.38
N GLU A 562 -1.67 -37.43 -12.01
CA GLU A 562 -1.16 -38.16 -10.85
C GLU A 562 -0.56 -37.15 -9.85
N PRO A 563 -1.36 -36.64 -8.89
CA PRO A 563 -0.86 -35.76 -7.84
C PRO A 563 0.10 -36.51 -6.90
N LEU A 564 0.99 -35.76 -6.23
CA LEU A 564 2.01 -36.36 -5.37
C LEU A 564 1.46 -36.71 -3.97
N LYS A 565 0.49 -35.95 -3.43
CA LYS A 565 -0.26 -36.35 -2.23
C LYS A 565 -1.47 -37.22 -2.62
N PRO A 566 -1.85 -38.20 -1.78
CA PRO A 566 -1.27 -38.52 -0.46
C PRO A 566 0.01 -39.40 -0.51
N GLY A 567 0.47 -39.84 -1.69
CA GLY A 567 1.54 -40.84 -1.82
C GLY A 567 2.97 -40.40 -1.49
N ARG A 568 3.25 -39.09 -1.42
CA ARG A 568 4.56 -38.51 -1.10
C ARG A 568 4.45 -37.53 0.07
N LYS A 569 5.52 -37.49 0.87
CA LYS A 569 5.68 -36.53 1.97
C LYS A 569 6.10 -35.15 1.45
N LEU A 570 5.72 -34.11 2.20
CA LEU A 570 6.09 -32.72 1.97
C LEU A 570 7.20 -32.30 2.93
N ALA A 571 8.24 -31.64 2.44
CA ALA A 571 9.30 -31.08 3.26
C ALA A 571 9.45 -29.57 3.08
N PHE A 572 9.80 -28.87 4.17
CA PHE A 572 10.26 -27.49 4.11
C PHE A 572 11.79 -27.42 4.10
N LEU A 573 12.32 -26.63 3.18
CA LEU A 573 13.74 -26.32 3.02
C LEU A 573 14.00 -24.90 3.52
N PHE A 574 14.90 -24.71 4.46
CA PHE A 574 15.25 -23.37 4.95
C PHE A 574 16.61 -22.93 4.37
N PRO A 575 16.66 -21.86 3.56
CA PRO A 575 17.93 -21.34 3.04
C PRO A 575 18.75 -20.64 4.13
N GLY A 576 20.06 -20.64 3.94
CA GLY A 576 21.02 -19.89 4.76
C GLY A 576 21.39 -18.53 4.16
N GLU A 577 22.46 -17.95 4.71
CA GLU A 577 23.06 -16.69 4.26
C GLU A 577 23.46 -16.79 2.77
N GLY A 578 23.20 -15.72 2.00
CA GLY A 578 23.35 -15.69 0.54
C GLY A 578 22.02 -15.73 -0.22
N SER A 579 20.90 -15.88 0.49
CA SER A 579 19.55 -15.83 -0.06
C SER A 579 18.89 -14.45 0.04
N GLN A 580 19.45 -13.53 0.84
CA GLN A 580 18.91 -12.18 1.02
C GLN A 580 18.94 -11.33 -0.26
N TYR A 581 17.99 -10.41 -0.35
CA TYR A 581 17.97 -9.32 -1.34
C TYR A 581 17.12 -8.17 -0.81
N VAL A 582 17.36 -6.97 -1.33
CA VAL A 582 16.64 -5.76 -0.92
C VAL A 582 15.14 -5.90 -1.19
N ASN A 583 14.32 -5.49 -0.23
CA ASN A 583 12.86 -5.54 -0.24
C ASN A 583 12.24 -6.96 -0.30
N MET A 584 12.99 -8.00 0.09
CA MET A 584 12.41 -9.34 0.23
C MET A 584 11.20 -9.34 1.18
N LEU A 585 10.11 -10.01 0.78
CA LEU A 585 8.85 -10.09 1.53
C LEU A 585 8.17 -8.73 1.84
N ALA A 586 8.59 -7.62 1.24
CA ALA A 586 8.07 -6.29 1.55
C ALA A 586 6.56 -6.19 1.28
N ASP A 587 6.10 -6.76 0.18
CA ASP A 587 4.69 -6.81 -0.22
C ASP A 587 3.86 -7.72 0.69
N LEU A 588 4.39 -8.90 1.07
CA LEU A 588 3.75 -9.77 2.05
C LEU A 588 3.57 -9.05 3.39
N CYS A 589 4.52 -8.21 3.82
CA CYS A 589 4.38 -7.40 5.04
C CYS A 589 3.21 -6.40 4.96
N LEU A 590 2.83 -5.93 3.76
CA LEU A 590 1.69 -5.02 3.58
C LEU A 590 0.34 -5.74 3.75
N HIS A 591 0.30 -7.04 3.48
CA HIS A 591 -0.94 -7.82 3.44
C HIS A 591 -1.12 -8.78 4.62
N PHE A 592 -0.02 -9.25 5.22
CA PHE A 592 0.01 -10.23 6.30
C PHE A 592 0.70 -9.66 7.55
N PRO A 593 -0.06 -9.14 8.52
CA PRO A 593 0.51 -8.59 9.75
C PRO A 593 1.36 -9.57 10.54
N GLU A 594 1.08 -10.88 10.48
CA GLU A 594 1.94 -11.93 11.05
C GLU A 594 3.34 -11.99 10.44
N VAL A 595 3.46 -11.76 9.13
CA VAL A 595 4.74 -11.64 8.44
C VAL A 595 5.45 -10.37 8.92
N ARG A 596 4.76 -9.22 8.88
CA ARG A 596 5.30 -7.93 9.35
C ARG A 596 5.74 -7.98 10.82
N ARG A 597 4.99 -8.66 11.70
CA ARG A 597 5.32 -8.79 13.13
C ARG A 597 6.63 -9.50 13.39
N CYS A 598 7.06 -10.39 12.49
CA CYS A 598 8.39 -11.01 12.59
C CYS A 598 9.49 -9.96 12.44
N PHE A 599 9.35 -9.04 11.49
CA PHE A 599 10.27 -7.91 11.31
C PHE A 599 10.15 -6.88 12.44
N ASP A 600 8.93 -6.55 12.90
CA ASP A 600 8.74 -5.67 14.06
C ASP A 600 9.44 -6.24 15.31
N LEU A 601 9.38 -7.57 15.54
CA LEU A 601 10.07 -8.22 16.65
C LEU A 601 11.59 -8.09 16.52
N VAL A 602 12.13 -8.31 15.34
CA VAL A 602 13.57 -8.24 15.10
C VAL A 602 14.08 -6.82 15.27
N ASP A 603 13.38 -5.82 14.77
CA ASP A 603 13.70 -4.43 15.06
C ASP A 603 13.62 -4.09 16.55
N ARG A 604 12.64 -4.65 17.29
CA ARG A 604 12.56 -4.48 18.77
C ARG A 604 13.79 -4.99 19.48
N ILE A 605 14.32 -6.11 19.02
CA ILE A 605 15.52 -6.74 19.60
C ILE A 605 16.74 -5.86 19.38
N PHE A 606 16.90 -5.37 18.15
CA PHE A 606 18.10 -4.66 17.73
C PHE A 606 18.10 -3.16 18.04
N ALA A 607 16.94 -2.52 18.22
CA ALA A 607 16.83 -1.13 18.62
C ALA A 607 17.49 -0.82 19.98
N ARG A 608 17.60 -1.82 20.86
CA ARG A 608 18.27 -1.71 22.18
C ARG A 608 19.70 -2.27 22.17
N HIS A 609 20.19 -2.69 21.01
CA HIS A 609 21.51 -3.28 20.86
C HIS A 609 22.60 -2.20 20.92
N SER A 610 23.77 -2.55 21.45
CA SER A 610 24.91 -1.63 21.64
C SER A 610 25.48 -1.01 20.35
N ARG A 611 24.98 -1.43 19.19
CA ARG A 611 25.44 -1.01 17.86
C ARG A 611 24.54 0.03 17.20
N ASN A 612 23.40 0.36 17.82
CA ASN A 612 22.44 1.34 17.30
C ASN A 612 22.03 1.08 15.83
N TYR A 613 21.68 -0.17 15.53
CA TYR A 613 21.35 -0.69 14.20
C TYR A 613 19.96 -1.32 14.22
N VAL A 614 19.22 -1.22 13.11
CA VAL A 614 17.87 -1.78 12.95
C VAL A 614 17.81 -2.57 11.64
N PRO A 615 17.56 -3.89 11.66
CA PRO A 615 17.59 -4.73 10.46
C PRO A 615 16.67 -4.29 9.33
N SER A 616 15.48 -3.80 9.66
CA SER A 616 14.53 -3.33 8.63
C SER A 616 15.07 -2.20 7.76
N ASP A 617 15.99 -1.36 8.24
CA ASP A 617 16.59 -0.27 7.45
C ASP A 617 17.45 -0.80 6.28
N TYR A 618 17.88 -2.05 6.36
CA TYR A 618 18.75 -2.72 5.38
C TYR A 618 17.93 -3.65 4.48
N ILE A 619 16.92 -4.29 5.05
CA ILE A 619 15.99 -5.16 4.32
C ILE A 619 15.02 -4.31 3.48
N PHE A 620 14.50 -3.23 4.06
CA PHE A 620 13.56 -2.29 3.43
C PHE A 620 14.19 -0.90 3.36
N PRO A 621 15.29 -0.69 2.61
CA PRO A 621 15.96 0.59 2.56
C PRO A 621 15.02 1.68 2.04
N ARG A 622 15.35 2.92 2.41
CA ARG A 622 14.61 4.10 1.95
C ARG A 622 14.72 4.23 0.42
N PRO A 623 13.73 4.87 -0.24
CA PRO A 623 13.81 5.08 -1.67
C PRO A 623 15.10 5.81 -2.07
N ALA A 624 15.77 5.26 -3.08
CA ALA A 624 17.02 5.77 -3.62
C ALA A 624 16.75 6.53 -4.93
N PHE A 625 17.42 7.67 -5.11
CA PHE A 625 17.28 8.55 -6.28
C PHE A 625 18.43 8.38 -7.28
N SER A 626 19.42 7.54 -6.97
CA SER A 626 20.52 7.20 -7.87
C SER A 626 20.88 5.71 -7.82
N ASP A 627 21.45 5.19 -8.91
CA ASP A 627 21.95 3.80 -8.96
C ASP A 627 23.08 3.55 -7.96
N ARG A 628 23.85 4.60 -7.62
CA ARG A 628 24.89 4.54 -6.59
C ARG A 628 24.28 4.27 -5.21
N GLU A 629 23.18 4.94 -4.86
CA GLU A 629 22.47 4.71 -3.59
C GLU A 629 21.83 3.31 -3.55
N ARG A 630 21.26 2.85 -4.66
CA ARG A 630 20.72 1.48 -4.78
C ARG A 630 21.82 0.44 -4.58
N ALA A 631 22.95 0.60 -5.27
CA ALA A 631 24.10 -0.29 -5.12
C ALA A 631 24.69 -0.25 -3.69
N ALA A 632 24.66 0.91 -3.03
CA ALA A 632 25.08 1.03 -1.63
C ALA A 632 24.10 0.35 -0.67
N ALA A 633 22.78 0.43 -0.91
CA ALA A 633 21.79 -0.29 -0.13
C ALA A 633 21.93 -1.81 -0.29
N GLU A 634 22.09 -2.29 -1.53
CA GLU A 634 22.38 -3.70 -1.82
C GLU A 634 23.65 -4.14 -1.08
N LYS A 635 24.77 -3.42 -1.26
CA LYS A 635 26.04 -3.74 -0.60
C LYS A 635 25.90 -3.83 0.92
N ARG A 636 25.18 -2.89 1.54
CA ARG A 636 24.94 -2.88 3.00
C ARG A 636 24.18 -4.10 3.49
N LEU A 637 23.22 -4.63 2.71
CA LEU A 637 22.51 -5.87 3.07
C LEU A 637 23.42 -7.10 3.03
N TRP A 638 24.43 -7.09 2.15
CA TRP A 638 25.43 -8.15 1.99
C TRP A 638 26.62 -8.02 2.93
N GLU A 639 26.80 -6.88 3.59
CA GLU A 639 27.78 -6.74 4.65
C GLU A 639 27.37 -7.66 5.81
N MET A 640 28.37 -8.30 6.42
CA MET A 640 28.13 -9.37 7.39
C MET A 640 27.18 -8.95 8.50
N GLU A 641 27.05 -7.65 8.82
CA GLU A 641 26.31 -7.05 9.94
C GLU A 641 24.78 -7.22 9.94
N GLY A 642 24.16 -7.66 8.83
CA GLY A 642 22.70 -7.81 8.75
C GLY A 642 22.16 -8.95 7.88
N ALA A 643 23.00 -9.64 7.10
CA ALA A 643 22.56 -10.69 6.18
C ALA A 643 21.94 -11.89 6.91
N PHE A 644 22.56 -12.33 8.01
CA PHE A 644 22.10 -13.48 8.79
C PHE A 644 20.73 -13.22 9.43
N GLU A 645 20.58 -12.07 10.11
CA GLU A 645 19.33 -11.66 10.75
C GLU A 645 18.21 -11.53 9.72
N ALA A 646 18.53 -10.95 8.55
CA ALA A 646 17.58 -10.75 7.47
C ALA A 646 17.01 -12.09 6.98
N VAL A 647 17.87 -13.05 6.61
CA VAL A 647 17.42 -14.37 6.12
C VAL A 647 16.66 -15.13 7.20
N LEU A 648 17.16 -15.14 8.44
CA LEU A 648 16.50 -15.84 9.54
C LEU A 648 15.08 -15.30 9.78
N THR A 649 14.92 -13.97 9.75
CA THR A 649 13.63 -13.31 9.90
C THR A 649 12.69 -13.65 8.74
N ALA A 650 13.19 -13.64 7.51
CA ALA A 650 12.42 -14.00 6.32
C ALA A 650 11.94 -15.46 6.35
N ASN A 651 12.82 -16.39 6.75
CA ASN A 651 12.48 -17.80 6.95
C ASN A 651 11.36 -17.97 7.98
N TRP A 652 11.44 -17.28 9.12
CA TRP A 652 10.41 -17.32 10.16
C TRP A 652 9.08 -16.72 9.70
N ALA A 653 9.13 -15.61 8.97
CA ALA A 653 7.96 -14.94 8.41
C ALA A 653 7.21 -15.86 7.44
N LEU A 654 7.91 -16.47 6.48
CA LEU A 654 7.31 -17.39 5.52
C LEU A 654 6.79 -18.67 6.18
N PHE A 655 7.53 -19.23 7.13
CA PHE A 655 7.06 -20.38 7.91
C PHE A 655 5.76 -20.05 8.64
N THR A 656 5.67 -18.87 9.26
CA THR A 656 4.46 -18.40 9.95
C THR A 656 3.28 -18.29 8.98
N LEU A 657 3.51 -17.72 7.78
CA LEU A 657 2.48 -17.58 6.75
C LEU A 657 1.98 -18.93 6.24
N LEU A 658 2.89 -19.84 5.84
CA LEU A 658 2.53 -21.16 5.33
C LEU A 658 1.83 -22.01 6.40
N SER A 659 2.28 -21.92 7.66
CA SER A 659 1.62 -22.59 8.79
C SER A 659 0.21 -22.05 9.03
N ARG A 660 -0.03 -20.75 8.82
CA ARG A 660 -1.37 -20.16 8.92
C ARG A 660 -2.32 -20.67 7.84
N LEU A 661 -1.81 -20.96 6.65
CA LEU A 661 -2.54 -21.63 5.57
C LEU A 661 -2.70 -23.14 5.81
N ASP A 662 -2.28 -23.66 6.96
CA ASP A 662 -2.31 -25.06 7.34
C ASP A 662 -1.51 -25.98 6.40
N ILE A 663 -0.45 -25.44 5.77
CA ILE A 663 0.51 -26.23 4.99
C ILE A 663 1.48 -26.89 5.98
N GLN A 664 1.18 -28.12 6.36
CA GLN A 664 1.97 -28.88 7.34
C GLN A 664 3.10 -29.68 6.66
N PRO A 665 4.37 -29.48 7.04
CA PRO A 665 5.48 -30.30 6.56
C PRO A 665 5.54 -31.64 7.32
N ASP A 666 5.88 -32.70 6.60
CA ASP A 666 6.19 -34.02 7.15
C ASP A 666 7.67 -34.16 7.52
N ALA A 667 8.54 -33.29 6.97
CA ALA A 667 9.97 -33.25 7.25
C ALA A 667 10.53 -31.83 7.05
N LEU A 668 11.66 -31.54 7.69
CA LEU A 668 12.34 -30.25 7.63
C LEU A 668 13.83 -30.47 7.32
N VAL A 669 14.46 -29.53 6.63
CA VAL A 669 15.91 -29.46 6.48
C VAL A 669 16.32 -28.00 6.32
N GLY A 670 17.47 -27.65 6.87
CA GLY A 670 18.08 -26.34 6.65
C GLY A 670 19.42 -26.46 5.96
N HIS A 671 19.71 -25.52 5.06
CA HIS A 671 21.00 -25.38 4.40
C HIS A 671 21.85 -24.36 5.15
N SER A 672 23.05 -24.77 5.59
CA SER A 672 23.95 -23.89 6.37
C SER A 672 23.19 -23.25 7.55
N THR A 673 23.26 -21.93 7.72
CA THR A 673 22.56 -21.16 8.77
C THR A 673 21.03 -21.32 8.75
N GLY A 674 20.43 -21.80 7.66
CA GLY A 674 19.03 -22.20 7.61
C GLY A 674 18.67 -23.35 8.55
N GLU A 675 19.65 -24.14 9.02
CA GLU A 675 19.45 -25.21 10.01
C GLU A 675 18.86 -24.66 11.32
N TYR A 676 19.18 -23.43 11.71
CA TYR A 676 18.58 -22.79 12.90
C TYR A 676 17.10 -22.45 12.73
N ALA A 677 16.70 -22.01 11.54
CA ALA A 677 15.30 -21.80 11.22
C ALA A 677 14.55 -23.14 11.25
N ALA A 678 15.15 -24.20 10.70
CA ALA A 678 14.61 -25.54 10.69
C ALA A 678 14.51 -26.14 12.12
N MET A 679 15.52 -25.96 12.96
CA MET A 679 15.51 -26.39 14.37
C MET A 679 14.40 -25.69 15.16
N ARG A 680 14.18 -24.39 14.95
CA ARG A 680 13.06 -23.67 15.56
C ARG A 680 11.72 -24.21 15.07
N ALA A 681 11.55 -24.36 13.75
CA ALA A 681 10.32 -24.89 13.16
C ALA A 681 10.00 -26.32 13.64
N ALA A 682 11.03 -27.14 13.86
CA ALA A 682 10.93 -28.50 14.40
C ALA A 682 10.61 -28.53 15.91
N GLY A 683 10.70 -27.40 16.61
CA GLY A 683 10.60 -27.32 18.07
C GLY A 683 11.82 -27.88 18.81
N VAL A 684 12.97 -28.01 18.13
CA VAL A 684 14.23 -28.51 18.73
C VAL A 684 14.83 -27.47 19.66
N ILE A 685 14.80 -26.19 19.31
CA ILE A 685 15.20 -25.10 20.21
C ILE A 685 13.94 -24.50 20.83
N ASP A 686 13.83 -24.56 22.16
CA ASP A 686 12.65 -24.10 22.89
C ASP A 686 12.59 -22.55 22.99
N LEU A 687 11.91 -21.95 22.01
CA LEU A 687 11.67 -20.51 21.89
C LEU A 687 10.15 -20.19 21.88
N PRO A 688 9.46 -20.36 23.02
CA PRO A 688 7.99 -20.30 23.09
C PRO A 688 7.41 -18.89 23.03
N ASP A 689 8.21 -17.86 23.29
CA ASP A 689 7.78 -16.46 23.39
C ASP A 689 8.78 -15.49 22.74
N ASP A 690 8.30 -14.26 22.49
CA ASP A 690 9.09 -13.17 21.88
C ASP A 690 10.37 -12.85 22.68
N GLU A 691 10.36 -13.01 24.02
CA GLU A 691 11.51 -12.70 24.87
C GLU A 691 12.62 -13.74 24.73
N ARG A 692 12.26 -15.03 24.67
CA ARG A 692 13.19 -16.12 24.38
C ARG A 692 13.80 -15.97 22.99
N ILE A 693 12.97 -15.66 21.99
CA ILE A 693 13.43 -15.39 20.62
C ILE A 693 14.41 -14.21 20.63
N ALA A 694 14.08 -13.14 21.34
CA ALA A 694 14.92 -11.95 21.48
C ALA A 694 16.29 -12.26 22.09
N ARG A 695 16.31 -13.02 23.20
CA ARG A 695 17.56 -13.43 23.84
C ARG A 695 18.38 -14.34 22.90
N PHE A 696 17.74 -15.28 22.22
CA PHE A 696 18.42 -16.19 21.29
C PHE A 696 19.06 -15.43 20.14
N ALA A 697 18.30 -14.56 19.48
CA ALA A 697 18.81 -13.73 18.40
C ALA A 697 19.95 -12.80 18.86
N THR A 698 19.81 -12.16 20.02
CA THR A 698 20.84 -11.27 20.57
C THR A 698 22.11 -12.02 20.95
N GLU A 699 22.01 -13.17 21.60
CA GLU A 699 23.19 -13.96 21.99
C GLU A 699 23.87 -14.60 20.79
N MET A 700 23.11 -15.08 19.82
CA MET A 700 23.63 -15.62 18.57
C MET A 700 24.33 -14.53 17.75
N ASN A 701 23.73 -13.34 17.63
CA ASN A 701 24.37 -12.16 17.05
C ASN A 701 25.66 -11.82 17.80
N ARG A 702 25.61 -11.71 19.13
CA ARG A 702 26.79 -11.44 19.96
C ARG A 702 27.90 -12.45 19.71
N PHE A 703 27.55 -13.73 19.66
CA PHE A 703 28.49 -14.80 19.34
C PHE A 703 29.09 -14.62 17.93
N TYR A 704 28.24 -14.39 16.93
CA TYR A 704 28.63 -14.21 15.54
C TYR A 704 29.57 -13.01 15.34
N TYR A 705 29.30 -11.87 15.96
CA TYR A 705 30.09 -10.65 15.71
C TYR A 705 31.19 -10.40 16.74
N GLN A 706 30.95 -10.56 18.03
CA GLN A 706 31.97 -10.23 19.04
C GLN A 706 33.06 -11.30 19.14
N LYS A 707 32.74 -12.57 18.89
CA LYS A 707 33.73 -13.66 18.97
C LYS A 707 34.29 -14.10 17.63
N LEU A 708 33.53 -14.04 16.53
CA LEU A 708 34.02 -14.46 15.20
C LEU A 708 34.47 -13.28 14.32
N ALA A 709 33.79 -12.12 14.35
CA ALA A 709 34.17 -10.98 13.52
C ALA A 709 35.28 -10.09 14.12
N GLY A 710 35.30 -9.92 15.45
CA GLY A 710 36.25 -9.04 16.16
C GLY A 710 37.48 -9.70 16.77
N GLY A 711 37.63 -11.04 16.68
CA GLY A 711 38.80 -11.77 17.19
C GLY A 711 39.75 -12.22 16.07
N ASP A 712 41.06 -12.25 16.36
CA ASP A 712 42.11 -12.78 15.46
C ASP A 712 42.10 -14.31 15.33
N ASP A 713 41.24 -14.97 16.10
CA ASP A 713 41.28 -16.42 16.28
C ASP A 713 40.68 -17.18 15.05
N VAL A 714 39.82 -16.57 14.19
CA VAL A 714 39.16 -17.22 13.03
C VAL A 714 39.93 -16.77 11.80
N PRO A 715 40.62 -17.68 11.10
CA PRO A 715 41.31 -17.28 9.88
C PRO A 715 40.30 -16.77 8.86
N ARG A 716 40.64 -15.67 8.17
CA ARG A 716 39.90 -15.27 6.98
C ARG A 716 40.11 -16.32 5.89
N ALA A 717 39.08 -16.54 5.09
CA ALA A 717 39.09 -17.49 3.99
C ALA A 717 38.32 -16.95 2.79
N ALA A 718 38.76 -17.32 1.59
CA ALA A 718 38.01 -17.10 0.38
C ALA A 718 37.09 -18.30 0.12
N LEU A 719 35.81 -18.01 -0.19
CA LEU A 719 34.83 -19.02 -0.61
C LEU A 719 34.61 -18.93 -2.11
N VAL A 720 34.60 -20.09 -2.77
CA VAL A 720 34.41 -20.20 -4.22
C VAL A 720 33.34 -21.26 -4.50
N ALA A 721 32.27 -20.85 -5.19
CA ALA A 721 31.29 -21.77 -5.77
C ALA A 721 31.81 -22.24 -7.13
N VAL A 722 31.81 -23.55 -7.36
CA VAL A 722 32.34 -24.19 -8.56
C VAL A 722 31.23 -25.00 -9.23
N GLY A 723 31.07 -24.81 -10.54
CA GLY A 723 30.08 -25.48 -11.37
C GLY A 723 30.44 -26.93 -11.71
N ALA A 724 30.68 -27.77 -10.70
CA ALA A 724 31.03 -29.18 -10.84
C ALA A 724 30.69 -29.98 -9.57
N ASP A 725 30.70 -31.30 -9.68
CA ASP A 725 30.45 -32.23 -8.57
C ASP A 725 31.58 -32.22 -7.52
N SER A 726 31.25 -32.64 -6.30
CA SER A 726 32.16 -32.58 -5.17
C SER A 726 33.40 -33.46 -5.32
N GLY A 727 33.32 -34.56 -6.08
CA GLY A 727 34.46 -35.42 -6.39
C GLY A 727 35.47 -34.74 -7.31
N THR A 728 34.97 -34.17 -8.42
CA THR A 728 35.79 -33.37 -9.34
C THR A 728 36.44 -32.20 -8.61
N VAL A 729 35.67 -31.42 -7.85
CA VAL A 729 36.19 -30.23 -7.14
C VAL A 729 37.21 -30.62 -6.07
N SER A 730 36.98 -31.69 -5.30
CA SER A 730 37.94 -32.18 -4.32
C SER A 730 39.28 -32.57 -4.96
N SER A 731 39.26 -33.19 -6.13
CA SER A 731 40.48 -33.56 -6.86
C SER A 731 41.29 -32.34 -7.34
N LEU A 732 40.60 -31.24 -7.67
CA LEU A 732 41.20 -29.98 -8.11
C LEU A 732 41.72 -29.13 -6.95
N ALA A 733 41.08 -29.24 -5.78
CA ALA A 733 41.44 -28.53 -4.56
C ALA A 733 42.80 -28.97 -3.96
N GLY A 734 43.24 -30.21 -4.23
CA GLY A 734 44.59 -30.72 -4.00
C GLY A 734 45.05 -30.95 -2.53
N ASP A 735 46.15 -31.70 -2.37
CA ASP A 735 46.69 -32.18 -1.08
C ASP A 735 47.92 -31.38 -0.57
N GLY A 736 48.25 -30.23 -1.17
CA GLY A 736 49.47 -29.43 -0.90
C GLY A 736 49.27 -28.19 0.00
N ARG A 737 50.37 -27.60 0.50
CA ARG A 737 50.36 -26.48 1.49
C ARG A 737 49.46 -25.31 1.05
N GLY A 738 48.41 -25.04 1.84
CA GLY A 738 47.34 -24.09 1.53
C GLY A 738 46.16 -24.78 0.85
N ARG A 739 45.35 -25.50 1.65
CA ARG A 739 44.27 -26.40 1.23
C ARG A 739 42.94 -25.66 1.07
N MET A 740 42.22 -25.94 -0.01
CA MET A 740 40.79 -25.65 -0.13
C MET A 740 40.00 -26.84 0.42
N PHE A 741 39.00 -26.59 1.25
CA PHE A 741 38.12 -27.61 1.83
C PHE A 741 36.75 -27.52 1.18
N VAL A 742 36.10 -28.64 0.89
CA VAL A 742 34.68 -28.65 0.53
C VAL A 742 33.88 -28.17 1.73
N ALA A 743 33.20 -27.05 1.57
CA ALA A 743 32.33 -26.47 2.58
C ALA A 743 30.87 -26.89 2.33
N MET A 744 30.45 -27.00 1.07
CA MET A 744 29.07 -27.36 0.72
C MET A 744 29.02 -28.21 -0.56
N ASP A 745 28.28 -29.32 -0.51
CA ASP A 745 27.93 -30.16 -1.65
C ASP A 745 26.44 -29.94 -1.96
N ASN A 746 26.16 -28.95 -2.80
CA ASN A 746 24.81 -28.42 -3.00
C ASN A 746 24.01 -29.25 -3.99
N CYS A 747 24.56 -29.50 -5.17
CA CYS A 747 23.94 -30.31 -6.21
C CYS A 747 25.01 -30.86 -7.18
N PRO A 748 24.64 -31.77 -8.10
CA PRO A 748 25.61 -32.35 -9.05
C PRO A 748 26.43 -31.33 -9.85
N HIS A 749 25.89 -30.12 -10.04
CA HIS A 749 26.54 -29.04 -10.79
C HIS A 749 26.95 -27.84 -9.91
N GLN A 750 27.00 -27.98 -8.58
CA GLN A 750 27.51 -26.91 -7.70
C GLN A 750 28.12 -27.46 -6.40
N THR A 751 29.40 -27.16 -6.22
CA THR A 751 30.14 -27.40 -4.96
C THR A 751 30.78 -26.09 -4.49
N VAL A 752 30.71 -25.79 -3.19
CA VAL A 752 31.39 -24.64 -2.58
C VAL A 752 32.61 -25.11 -1.80
N VAL A 753 33.74 -24.45 -2.04
CA VAL A 753 34.99 -24.67 -1.30
C VAL A 753 35.45 -23.42 -0.57
N ALA A 754 36.13 -23.60 0.56
CA ALA A 754 36.69 -22.51 1.36
C ALA A 754 38.15 -22.79 1.73
N GLY A 755 39.01 -21.77 1.71
CA GLY A 755 40.42 -21.88 2.07
C GLY A 755 41.13 -20.53 2.01
N SER A 756 42.47 -20.52 2.04
CA SER A 756 43.23 -19.26 2.00
C SER A 756 43.09 -18.55 0.64
N GLU A 757 43.33 -17.23 0.60
CA GLU A 757 43.32 -16.45 -0.64
C GLU A 757 44.25 -17.02 -1.71
N GLU A 758 45.45 -17.45 -1.32
CA GLU A 758 46.41 -18.04 -2.24
C GLU A 758 45.92 -19.37 -2.80
N ALA A 759 45.23 -20.17 -1.98
CA ALA A 759 44.66 -21.44 -2.40
C ALA A 759 43.49 -21.23 -3.38
N ALA A 760 42.61 -20.26 -3.09
CA ALA A 760 41.50 -19.90 -3.96
C ALA A 760 41.98 -19.33 -5.31
N ALA A 761 43.06 -18.53 -5.31
CA ALA A 761 43.64 -18.00 -6.55
C ALA A 761 44.20 -19.11 -7.45
N ARG A 762 44.92 -20.09 -6.88
CA ARG A 762 45.42 -21.26 -7.61
C ARG A 762 44.28 -22.12 -8.17
N LEU A 763 43.25 -22.37 -7.37
CA LEU A 763 42.08 -23.11 -7.82
C LEU A 763 41.38 -22.38 -8.96
N ALA A 764 41.21 -21.05 -8.87
CA ALA A 764 40.60 -20.25 -9.92
C ALA A 764 41.37 -20.34 -11.26
N GLU A 765 42.71 -20.32 -11.22
CA GLU A 765 43.54 -20.52 -12.42
C GLU A 765 43.32 -21.90 -13.04
N GLU A 766 43.28 -22.93 -12.21
CA GLU A 766 43.04 -24.31 -12.66
C GLU A 766 41.63 -24.50 -13.25
N LEU A 767 40.61 -23.90 -12.63
CA LEU A 767 39.23 -23.93 -13.11
C LEU A 767 39.11 -23.23 -14.47
N ARG A 768 39.76 -22.06 -14.64
CA ARG A 768 39.83 -21.36 -15.93
C ARG A 768 40.48 -22.23 -17.01
N ARG A 769 41.60 -22.89 -16.67
CA ARG A 769 42.33 -23.77 -17.60
C ARG A 769 41.45 -24.92 -18.11
N ARG A 770 40.56 -25.43 -17.27
CA ARG A 770 39.61 -26.50 -17.61
C ARG A 770 38.28 -26.03 -18.17
N GLY A 771 38.05 -24.72 -18.27
CA GLY A 771 36.79 -24.14 -18.75
C GLY A 771 35.61 -24.37 -17.80
N LEU A 772 35.87 -24.58 -16.50
CA LEU A 772 34.83 -24.75 -15.49
C LEU A 772 34.32 -23.38 -15.00
N LEU A 773 33.00 -23.25 -14.88
CA LEU A 773 32.37 -22.06 -14.31
C LEU A 773 32.64 -21.99 -12.80
N TYR A 774 32.96 -20.81 -12.30
CA TYR A 774 33.14 -20.59 -10.88
C TYR A 774 32.86 -19.13 -10.51
N GLU A 775 32.46 -18.92 -9.26
CA GLU A 775 32.14 -17.62 -8.69
C GLU A 775 32.75 -17.48 -7.30
N ARG A 776 33.34 -16.32 -7.01
CA ARG A 776 33.82 -15.98 -5.68
C ARG A 776 32.66 -15.43 -4.86
N LEU A 777 32.43 -15.99 -3.69
CA LEU A 777 31.34 -15.56 -2.81
C LEU A 777 31.77 -14.36 -1.95
N PRO A 778 30.84 -13.48 -1.54
CA PRO A 778 31.12 -12.26 -0.78
C PRO A 778 31.37 -12.52 0.72
N PHE A 779 31.67 -13.76 1.11
CA PHE A 779 31.92 -14.16 2.50
C PHE A 779 33.42 -14.35 2.75
N ASP A 780 33.87 -14.13 3.98
CA ASP A 780 35.30 -14.16 4.33
C ASP A 780 35.67 -15.16 5.45
N ARG A 781 34.75 -16.04 5.86
CA ARG A 781 34.96 -17.02 6.93
C ARG A 781 34.84 -18.47 6.44
N PRO A 782 35.70 -19.39 6.91
CA PRO A 782 35.73 -20.78 6.42
C PRO A 782 34.66 -21.65 7.09
N TYR A 783 33.39 -21.22 7.04
CA TYR A 783 32.26 -21.98 7.55
C TYR A 783 32.21 -23.38 6.93
N HIS A 784 31.77 -24.36 7.71
CA HIS A 784 31.59 -25.75 7.27
C HIS A 784 32.90 -26.45 6.90
N THR A 785 34.02 -26.02 7.50
CA THR A 785 35.32 -26.65 7.30
C THR A 785 36.04 -26.91 8.64
N PRO A 786 37.04 -27.81 8.66
CA PRO A 786 37.87 -28.05 9.85
C PRO A 786 38.61 -26.80 10.36
N LEU A 787 38.76 -25.76 9.54
CA LEU A 787 39.38 -24.50 9.99
C LEU A 787 38.58 -23.80 11.10
N PHE A 788 37.31 -24.18 11.29
CA PHE A 788 36.43 -23.68 12.34
C PHE A 788 36.53 -24.48 13.66
N GLU A 789 37.26 -25.60 13.71
CA GLU A 789 37.31 -26.51 14.86
C GLU A 789 37.83 -25.84 16.15
N ARG A 790 38.73 -24.85 16.01
CA ARG A 790 39.28 -24.04 17.12
C ARG A 790 38.20 -23.30 17.94
N TYR A 791 36.97 -23.26 17.46
CA TYR A 791 35.83 -22.56 18.04
C TYR A 791 34.74 -23.45 18.63
N SER A 792 34.93 -24.76 18.57
CA SER A 792 34.03 -25.77 19.14
C SER A 792 33.64 -25.45 20.58
N GLU A 793 34.60 -25.14 21.46
CA GLU A 793 34.32 -24.82 22.88
C GLU A 793 33.36 -23.62 23.04
N GLY A 794 33.50 -22.59 22.21
CA GLY A 794 32.62 -21.42 22.24
C GLY A 794 31.19 -21.73 21.81
N LEU A 795 31.03 -22.59 20.80
CA LEU A 795 29.74 -23.08 20.32
C LEU A 795 29.09 -24.02 21.34
N GLU A 796 29.85 -24.93 21.95
CA GLU A 796 29.38 -25.80 23.02
C GLU A 796 28.87 -25.00 24.22
N ALA A 797 29.62 -23.97 24.63
CA ALA A 797 29.21 -23.04 25.68
C ALA A 797 27.96 -22.23 25.32
N PHE A 798 27.70 -21.98 24.03
CA PHE A 798 26.48 -21.34 23.56
C PHE A 798 25.29 -22.31 23.61
N PHE A 799 25.38 -23.47 22.94
CA PHE A 799 24.27 -24.43 22.85
C PHE A 799 23.94 -25.13 24.17
N SER A 800 24.88 -25.20 25.12
CA SER A 800 24.60 -25.70 26.48
C SER A 800 23.65 -24.82 27.28
N ARG A 801 23.54 -23.53 26.94
CA ARG A 801 22.63 -22.57 27.62
C ARG A 801 21.19 -22.68 27.13
N TRP A 802 20.99 -23.25 25.96
CA TRP A 802 19.67 -23.38 25.35
C TRP A 802 19.03 -24.71 25.69
N VAL A 803 17.74 -24.64 26.00
CA VAL A 803 16.90 -25.82 26.19
C VAL A 803 16.63 -26.41 24.81
N VAL A 804 17.13 -27.63 24.59
CA VAL A 804 16.85 -28.42 23.40
C VAL A 804 15.86 -29.53 23.72
N ALA A 805 15.01 -29.85 22.75
CA ALA A 805 14.05 -30.95 22.81
C ALA A 805 14.16 -31.82 21.55
N PRO A 806 13.68 -33.08 21.58
CA PRO A 806 13.56 -33.88 20.38
C PRO A 806 12.64 -33.20 19.36
N ALA A 807 12.97 -33.37 18.08
CA ALA A 807 12.21 -32.77 16.98
C ALA A 807 10.76 -33.27 16.96
N ARG A 808 9.79 -32.35 16.96
CA ARG A 808 8.34 -32.66 16.83
C ARG A 808 7.97 -33.01 15.39
N ILE A 809 8.68 -32.43 14.43
CA ILE A 809 8.61 -32.72 13.01
C ILE A 809 9.99 -33.27 12.62
N PRO A 810 10.10 -34.41 11.89
CA PRO A 810 11.38 -34.96 11.48
C PRO A 810 12.30 -33.91 10.84
N LEU A 811 13.42 -33.61 11.49
CA LEU A 811 14.41 -32.64 11.02
C LEU A 811 15.65 -33.40 10.52
N TYR A 812 16.08 -33.15 9.28
CA TYR A 812 17.30 -33.72 8.72
C TYR A 812 18.46 -32.75 8.91
N SER A 813 19.63 -33.28 9.25
CA SER A 813 20.87 -32.50 9.26
C SER A 813 21.65 -32.72 7.97
N CYS A 814 22.08 -31.63 7.35
CA CYS A 814 22.99 -31.70 6.20
C CYS A 814 24.39 -32.21 6.60
N THR A 815 24.71 -32.25 7.88
CA THR A 815 26.00 -32.73 8.38
C THR A 815 26.01 -34.25 8.53
N THR A 816 24.95 -34.84 9.07
CA THR A 816 24.86 -36.30 9.27
C THR A 816 24.17 -37.02 8.11
N ARG A 817 23.47 -36.28 7.23
CA ARG A 817 22.70 -36.79 6.08
C ARG A 817 21.52 -37.68 6.52
N SER A 818 21.05 -37.47 7.75
CA SER A 818 20.03 -38.28 8.42
C SER A 818 19.13 -37.39 9.28
N PRO A 819 17.99 -37.90 9.78
CA PRO A 819 17.25 -37.24 10.83
C PRO A 819 18.11 -36.93 12.06
N PHE A 820 17.82 -35.82 12.74
CA PHE A 820 18.43 -35.43 14.00
C PHE A 820 18.23 -36.54 15.05
N PRO A 821 19.21 -36.77 15.92
CA PRO A 821 19.09 -37.76 16.99
C PRO A 821 18.02 -37.35 18.01
N ALA A 822 17.50 -38.33 18.75
CA ALA A 822 16.56 -38.08 19.85
C ALA A 822 17.28 -37.71 21.17
N ASP A 823 18.53 -38.13 21.34
CA ASP A 823 19.33 -37.81 22.51
C ASP A 823 19.73 -36.33 22.54
N LEU A 824 19.51 -35.66 23.67
CA LEU A 824 19.73 -34.22 23.81
C LEU A 824 21.21 -33.82 23.73
N GLY A 825 22.11 -34.71 24.16
CA GLY A 825 23.55 -34.51 24.02
C GLY A 825 23.95 -34.55 22.56
N ALA A 826 23.50 -35.59 21.85
CA ALA A 826 23.75 -35.77 20.42
C ALA A 826 23.14 -34.65 19.56
N ILE A 827 21.97 -34.10 19.92
CA ILE A 827 21.40 -32.91 19.23
C ILE A 827 22.37 -31.73 19.31
N ARG A 828 22.92 -31.45 20.50
CA ARG A 828 23.88 -30.36 20.69
C ARG A 828 25.18 -30.63 19.95
N GLU A 829 25.66 -31.87 19.96
CA GLU A 829 26.85 -32.29 19.22
C GLU A 829 26.68 -32.04 17.72
N VAL A 830 25.53 -32.39 17.14
CA VAL A 830 25.22 -32.10 15.72
C VAL A 830 25.21 -30.60 15.46
N ALA A 831 24.54 -29.80 16.32
CA ALA A 831 24.46 -28.34 16.16
C ALA A 831 25.84 -27.64 16.24
N VAL A 832 26.74 -28.14 17.10
CA VAL A 832 28.13 -27.66 17.17
C VAL A 832 28.91 -28.10 15.92
N ARG A 833 28.85 -29.40 15.58
CA ARG A 833 29.57 -29.99 14.46
C ARG A 833 29.18 -29.38 13.11
N HIS A 834 27.95 -28.88 12.98
CA HIS A 834 27.44 -28.20 11.79
C HIS A 834 28.37 -27.08 11.27
N TRP A 835 29.03 -26.34 12.17
CA TRP A 835 29.92 -25.23 11.79
C TRP A 835 31.26 -25.67 11.19
N MET A 836 31.70 -26.89 11.50
CA MET A 836 33.03 -27.41 11.14
C MET A 836 32.99 -28.54 10.13
N SER A 837 31.79 -28.97 9.74
CA SER A 837 31.58 -30.07 8.79
C SER A 837 30.89 -29.60 7.52
N PRO A 838 31.18 -30.22 6.37
CA PRO A 838 30.56 -29.84 5.10
C PRO A 838 29.03 -29.95 5.15
N VAL A 839 28.34 -29.03 4.46
CA VAL A 839 26.89 -29.09 4.22
C VAL A 839 26.63 -30.04 3.06
N GLU A 840 26.27 -31.30 3.34
CA GLU A 840 26.04 -32.36 2.35
C GLU A 840 24.58 -32.36 1.86
N PHE A 841 24.15 -31.25 1.26
CA PHE A 841 22.76 -31.03 0.87
C PHE A 841 22.27 -32.03 -0.17
N GLN A 842 23.08 -32.31 -1.21
CA GLN A 842 22.74 -33.29 -2.24
C GLN A 842 22.37 -34.65 -1.64
N LYS A 843 23.27 -35.22 -0.83
CA LYS A 843 23.07 -36.54 -0.21
C LYS A 843 21.90 -36.53 0.77
N THR A 844 21.65 -35.41 1.43
CA THR A 844 20.53 -35.25 2.37
C THR A 844 19.19 -35.27 1.63
N ILE A 845 19.08 -34.58 0.50
CA ILE A 845 17.86 -34.62 -0.35
C ILE A 845 17.63 -36.02 -0.92
N GLU A 846 18.68 -36.74 -1.31
CA GLU A 846 18.57 -38.14 -1.76
C GLU A 846 18.08 -39.08 -0.65
N ALA A 847 18.55 -38.88 0.58
CA ALA A 847 18.06 -39.61 1.76
C ALA A 847 16.58 -39.30 2.02
N MET A 848 16.20 -38.02 2.07
CA MET A 848 14.81 -37.59 2.24
C MET A 848 13.89 -38.16 1.16
N TYR A 849 14.35 -38.18 -0.10
CA TYR A 849 13.59 -38.76 -1.21
C TYR A 849 13.37 -40.27 -1.03
N SER A 850 14.39 -40.97 -0.56
CA SER A 850 14.33 -42.40 -0.22
C SER A 850 13.35 -42.67 0.92
N ASP A 851 13.23 -41.74 1.88
CA ASP A 851 12.28 -41.78 2.99
C ASP A 851 10.84 -41.35 2.61
N GLY A 852 10.61 -41.14 1.31
CA GLY A 852 9.29 -40.89 0.72
C GLY A 852 8.93 -39.42 0.52
N VAL A 853 9.84 -38.48 0.80
CA VAL A 853 9.64 -37.06 0.47
C VAL A 853 9.63 -36.87 -1.05
N GLY A 854 8.66 -36.14 -1.55
CA GLY A 854 8.55 -35.84 -2.99
C GLY A 854 8.05 -34.44 -3.30
N ILE A 855 7.62 -33.68 -2.29
CA ILE A 855 7.24 -32.27 -2.42
C ILE A 855 8.20 -31.47 -1.52
N PHE A 856 8.87 -30.48 -2.10
CA PHE A 856 9.86 -29.66 -1.41
C PHE A 856 9.47 -28.19 -1.58
N VAL A 857 9.24 -27.50 -0.46
CA VAL A 857 8.92 -26.06 -0.44
C VAL A 857 10.06 -25.34 0.23
N GLU A 858 10.73 -24.44 -0.48
CA GLU A 858 11.77 -23.57 0.10
C GLU A 858 11.10 -22.41 0.83
N VAL A 859 11.30 -22.37 2.15
CA VAL A 859 10.66 -21.46 3.11
C VAL A 859 11.68 -20.42 3.54
N GLY A 860 11.98 -19.52 2.62
CA GLY A 860 12.92 -18.42 2.79
C GLY A 860 13.00 -17.56 1.53
N PRO A 861 13.84 -16.52 1.53
CA PRO A 861 13.96 -15.63 0.38
C PRO A 861 14.65 -16.34 -0.80
N ARG A 862 14.35 -15.93 -2.03
CA ARG A 862 14.84 -16.55 -3.29
C ARG A 862 14.42 -18.02 -3.45
N GLY A 863 14.99 -18.68 -4.46
CA GLY A 863 14.67 -20.04 -4.86
C GLY A 863 15.90 -20.91 -5.16
N ASN A 864 16.98 -20.76 -4.40
CA ASN A 864 18.23 -21.47 -4.66
C ASN A 864 18.11 -22.97 -4.33
N LEU A 865 17.53 -23.30 -3.17
CA LEU A 865 17.43 -24.69 -2.72
C LEU A 865 16.46 -25.49 -3.59
N SER A 866 15.36 -24.89 -4.01
CA SER A 866 14.39 -25.49 -4.93
C SER A 866 15.02 -25.77 -6.29
N ALA A 867 15.89 -24.88 -6.79
CA ALA A 867 16.67 -25.13 -8.00
C ALA A 867 17.68 -26.29 -7.80
N PHE A 868 18.34 -26.38 -6.64
CA PHE A 868 19.22 -27.50 -6.32
C PHE A 868 18.46 -28.83 -6.26
N VAL A 869 17.27 -28.86 -5.65
CA VAL A 869 16.43 -30.06 -5.60
C VAL A 869 16.01 -30.51 -7.00
N GLU A 870 15.61 -29.59 -7.89
CA GLU A 870 15.29 -29.92 -9.29
C GLU A 870 16.49 -30.52 -10.03
N ASP A 871 17.71 -30.07 -9.72
CA ASP A 871 18.93 -30.62 -10.29
C ASP A 871 19.28 -32.01 -9.73
N ILE A 872 19.22 -32.17 -8.40
CA ILE A 872 19.48 -33.44 -7.70
C ILE A 872 18.51 -34.52 -8.15
N LEU A 873 17.21 -34.22 -8.18
CA LEU A 873 16.14 -35.17 -8.47
C LEU A 873 15.76 -35.20 -9.95
N ARG A 874 16.59 -34.65 -10.84
CA ARG A 874 16.33 -34.61 -12.29
C ARG A 874 15.95 -36.00 -12.81
N GLY A 875 14.84 -36.06 -13.56
CA GLY A 875 14.30 -37.30 -14.13
C GLY A 875 13.49 -38.17 -13.16
N ARG A 876 13.40 -37.80 -11.87
CA ARG A 876 12.58 -38.50 -10.87
C ARG A 876 11.29 -37.71 -10.57
N PRO A 877 10.13 -38.35 -10.29
CA PRO A 877 8.91 -37.64 -9.92
C PRO A 877 9.07 -36.88 -8.60
N HIS A 878 8.97 -35.55 -8.65
CA HIS A 878 9.01 -34.66 -7.48
C HIS A 878 8.41 -33.28 -7.83
N LEU A 879 8.21 -32.44 -6.82
CA LEU A 879 7.93 -31.01 -6.94
C LEU A 879 8.93 -30.25 -6.06
N ALA A 880 9.64 -29.28 -6.63
CA ALA A 880 10.34 -28.25 -5.85
C ALA A 880 9.76 -26.87 -6.16
N ILE A 881 9.56 -26.04 -5.14
CA ILE A 881 9.05 -24.68 -5.30
C ILE A 881 9.58 -23.74 -4.22
N ALA A 882 9.94 -22.53 -4.62
CA ALA A 882 10.27 -21.43 -3.72
C ALA A 882 9.02 -20.70 -3.22
N ALA A 883 8.96 -20.37 -1.93
CA ALA A 883 7.90 -19.53 -1.38
C ALA A 883 8.05 -18.05 -1.75
N ASP A 884 9.25 -17.62 -2.12
CA ASP A 884 9.60 -16.25 -2.47
C ASP A 884 10.62 -16.23 -3.64
N THR A 885 10.64 -15.17 -4.46
CA THR A 885 11.60 -15.04 -5.58
C THR A 885 11.86 -13.57 -5.88
N MET A 886 13.03 -13.25 -6.46
CA MET A 886 13.33 -11.87 -6.91
C MET A 886 12.56 -11.45 -8.19
N ASN A 887 12.05 -12.41 -8.96
CA ASN A 887 11.50 -12.15 -10.31
C ASN A 887 9.99 -11.93 -10.33
N ARG A 888 9.32 -12.08 -9.18
CA ARG A 888 7.88 -11.87 -8.98
C ARG A 888 7.67 -11.20 -7.64
N SER A 889 6.55 -10.50 -7.49
CA SER A 889 6.05 -10.12 -6.17
C SER A 889 5.79 -11.36 -5.31
N GLY A 890 5.98 -11.23 -4.01
CA GLY A 890 5.70 -12.26 -3.01
C GLY A 890 4.24 -12.70 -3.01
N ILE A 891 3.27 -11.80 -3.24
CA ILE A 891 1.84 -12.15 -3.36
C ILE A 891 1.59 -13.06 -4.56
N THR A 892 2.10 -12.71 -5.74
CA THR A 892 1.97 -13.56 -6.92
C THR A 892 2.70 -14.87 -6.74
N GLN A 893 3.89 -14.87 -6.13
CA GLN A 893 4.61 -16.11 -5.84
C GLN A 893 3.85 -17.00 -4.84
N LEU A 894 3.22 -16.43 -3.82
CA LEU A 894 2.34 -17.15 -2.89
C LEU A 894 1.17 -17.81 -3.64
N ASN A 895 0.53 -17.10 -4.58
CA ASN A 895 -0.52 -17.68 -5.42
C ASN A 895 -0.03 -18.85 -6.28
N HIS A 896 1.22 -18.78 -6.78
CA HIS A 896 1.85 -19.90 -7.49
C HIS A 896 2.13 -21.10 -6.57
N VAL A 897 2.62 -20.86 -5.36
CA VAL A 897 2.84 -21.89 -4.33
C VAL A 897 1.52 -22.58 -4.00
N VAL A 898 0.49 -21.81 -3.66
CA VAL A 898 -0.85 -22.32 -3.38
C VAL A 898 -1.40 -23.10 -4.56
N GLY A 899 -1.29 -22.57 -5.78
CA GLY A 899 -1.78 -23.25 -6.99
C GLY A 899 -1.11 -24.60 -7.26
N LEU A 900 0.22 -24.67 -7.12
CA LEU A 900 0.97 -25.91 -7.32
C LEU A 900 0.70 -26.94 -6.21
N LEU A 901 0.66 -26.51 -4.95
CA LEU A 901 0.34 -27.38 -3.82
C LEU A 901 -1.11 -27.90 -3.92
N ALA A 902 -2.05 -27.02 -4.31
CA ALA A 902 -3.45 -27.39 -4.54
C ALA A 902 -3.55 -28.45 -5.63
N ALA A 903 -2.90 -28.25 -6.78
CA ALA A 903 -2.91 -29.18 -7.91
C ALA A 903 -2.28 -30.55 -7.56
N HIS A 904 -1.38 -30.60 -6.58
CA HIS A 904 -0.79 -31.84 -6.06
C HIS A 904 -1.54 -32.45 -4.86
N GLY A 905 -2.70 -31.92 -4.48
CA GLY A 905 -3.55 -32.53 -3.45
C GLY A 905 -3.20 -32.16 -2.01
N VAL A 906 -2.33 -31.17 -1.78
CA VAL A 906 -1.92 -30.76 -0.43
C VAL A 906 -3.11 -30.10 0.29
N PRO A 907 -3.45 -30.52 1.52
CA PRO A 907 -4.47 -29.87 2.34
C PRO A 907 -4.03 -28.47 2.77
N MET A 908 -4.95 -27.50 2.69
CA MET A 908 -4.70 -26.09 3.02
C MET A 908 -6.01 -25.40 3.46
N ARG A 909 -5.90 -24.36 4.29
CA ARG A 909 -6.98 -23.43 4.63
C ARG A 909 -6.92 -22.18 3.76
N LEU A 910 -7.57 -22.25 2.59
CA LEU A 910 -7.55 -21.15 1.62
C LEU A 910 -8.43 -19.94 2.02
N ASP A 911 -9.34 -20.11 2.98
CA ASP A 911 -10.15 -19.01 3.53
C ASP A 911 -9.29 -17.93 4.22
N GLU A 912 -8.13 -18.32 4.75
CA GLU A 912 -7.16 -17.41 5.39
C GLU A 912 -6.59 -16.36 4.42
N LEU A 913 -6.52 -16.65 3.12
CA LEU A 913 -6.10 -15.68 2.09
C LEU A 913 -7.06 -14.47 1.99
N TYR A 914 -8.31 -14.65 2.45
CA TYR A 914 -9.37 -13.66 2.30
C TYR A 914 -9.85 -13.05 3.61
N ALA A 915 -9.38 -13.56 4.76
CA ALA A 915 -9.84 -13.19 6.09
C ALA A 915 -9.81 -11.67 6.39
N ARG A 916 -8.96 -10.90 5.68
CA ARG A 916 -8.82 -9.44 5.84
C ARG A 916 -9.28 -8.62 4.63
N ARG A 917 -9.87 -9.26 3.62
CA ARG A 917 -10.15 -8.67 2.30
C ARG A 917 -11.64 -8.53 2.02
N SER A 918 -12.50 -8.87 2.99
CA SER A 918 -13.97 -8.80 2.93
C SER A 918 -14.54 -9.28 1.59
N PRO A 919 -14.33 -10.56 1.20
CA PRO A 919 -14.82 -11.07 -0.07
C PRO A 919 -16.34 -11.26 -0.06
N ARG A 920 -16.96 -11.22 -1.24
CA ARG A 920 -18.35 -11.62 -1.46
C ARG A 920 -18.40 -12.97 -2.17
N ARG A 921 -19.36 -13.81 -1.78
CA ARG A 921 -19.62 -15.09 -2.46
C ARG A 921 -20.52 -14.85 -3.67
N LEU A 922 -20.12 -15.35 -4.83
CA LEU A 922 -20.82 -15.18 -6.10
C LEU A 922 -21.66 -16.41 -6.46
N SER A 923 -22.70 -16.21 -7.29
CA SER A 923 -23.49 -17.28 -7.91
C SER A 923 -23.03 -17.51 -9.36
N LEU A 924 -22.41 -18.65 -9.64
CA LEU A 924 -21.83 -18.94 -10.96
C LEU A 924 -22.90 -19.37 -12.00
N ASP A 925 -23.99 -19.98 -11.55
CA ASP A 925 -25.04 -20.53 -12.40
C ASP A 925 -26.10 -19.49 -12.85
N GLY A 926 -25.92 -18.20 -12.49
CA GLY A 926 -26.78 -17.11 -12.97
C GLY A 926 -28.09 -16.89 -12.22
N ASN A 927 -28.42 -17.73 -11.23
CA ASN A 927 -29.48 -17.43 -10.28
C ASN A 927 -28.92 -16.49 -9.20
N ALA A 928 -28.89 -15.19 -9.49
CA ALA A 928 -28.75 -14.19 -8.44
C ALA A 928 -29.95 -14.35 -7.50
N SER A 929 -29.72 -14.49 -6.19
CA SER A 929 -30.84 -14.50 -5.24
C SER A 929 -31.64 -13.21 -5.41
N GLU A 930 -32.97 -13.32 -5.44
CA GLU A 930 -33.88 -12.17 -5.57
C GLU A 930 -33.65 -11.09 -4.48
N ALA A 931 -32.94 -11.44 -3.40
CA ALA A 931 -32.54 -10.53 -2.33
C ALA A 931 -31.52 -9.45 -2.76
N GLU A 932 -30.65 -9.72 -3.75
CA GLU A 932 -29.67 -8.72 -4.24
C GLU A 932 -30.28 -7.82 -5.33
N ALA A 933 -31.11 -8.39 -6.22
CA ALA A 933 -31.88 -7.61 -7.19
C ALA A 933 -32.94 -6.70 -6.52
N GLY A 934 -33.45 -7.10 -5.34
CA GLY A 934 -34.39 -6.32 -4.54
C GLY A 934 -33.80 -5.03 -3.95
N ARG A 935 -32.48 -4.99 -3.68
CA ARG A 935 -31.79 -3.76 -3.23
C ARG A 935 -31.48 -2.80 -4.37
N ALA A 936 -31.25 -3.29 -5.58
CA ALA A 936 -30.95 -2.49 -6.77
C ALA A 936 -32.14 -1.67 -7.32
N LYS A 937 -33.36 -1.87 -6.79
CA LYS A 937 -34.58 -1.15 -7.21
C LYS A 937 -34.89 0.13 -6.43
N ARG A 938 -34.01 0.61 -5.55
CA ARG A 938 -34.19 1.89 -4.84
C ARG A 938 -33.30 2.98 -5.43
N GLY A 939 -33.90 3.85 -6.24
CA GLY A 939 -33.33 5.11 -6.74
C GLY A 939 -32.30 4.97 -7.87
N ARG A 940 -32.40 5.82 -8.90
CA ARG A 940 -31.32 5.99 -9.90
C ARG A 940 -30.49 7.20 -9.47
N PRO A 941 -29.18 7.05 -9.19
CA PRO A 941 -28.32 8.19 -8.86
C PRO A 941 -28.33 9.21 -10.00
N MET A 942 -28.60 10.46 -9.66
CA MET A 942 -28.56 11.60 -10.58
C MET A 942 -27.11 12.08 -10.73
N LYS A 943 -26.68 12.39 -11.96
CA LYS A 943 -25.41 13.09 -12.19
C LYS A 943 -25.58 14.54 -11.77
N LEU A 944 -24.68 15.05 -10.93
CA LEU A 944 -24.64 16.45 -10.52
C LEU A 944 -23.84 17.25 -11.54
N ALA A 945 -24.39 18.37 -11.99
CA ALA A 945 -23.64 19.33 -12.79
C ALA A 945 -22.65 20.07 -11.87
N VAL A 946 -21.35 19.97 -12.14
CA VAL A 946 -20.29 20.53 -11.28
C VAL A 946 -19.65 21.81 -11.80
N GLY A 947 -19.84 22.14 -13.07
CA GLY A 947 -19.24 23.33 -13.66
C GLY A 947 -20.22 24.33 -14.23
N TRP A 948 -19.62 25.34 -14.86
CA TRP A 948 -20.33 26.48 -15.42
C TRP A 948 -21.15 26.08 -16.64
N ILE A 949 -22.41 26.54 -16.67
CA ILE A 949 -23.29 26.34 -17.83
C ILE A 949 -23.33 27.66 -18.62
N PRO A 950 -22.85 27.70 -19.87
CA PRO A 950 -22.92 28.91 -20.68
C PRO A 950 -24.36 29.26 -21.03
N MET A 951 -24.68 30.56 -21.03
CA MET A 951 -25.95 31.04 -21.57
C MET A 951 -25.85 31.02 -23.10
N THR A 952 -26.83 30.39 -23.75
CA THR A 952 -26.89 30.30 -25.21
C THR A 952 -28.26 30.72 -25.70
N LEU A 953 -28.29 31.38 -26.85
CA LEU A 953 -29.51 31.63 -27.60
C LEU A 953 -29.70 30.48 -28.57
N SER A 954 -30.89 29.90 -28.62
CA SER A 954 -31.17 28.79 -29.54
C SER A 954 -31.33 29.25 -30.98
N ASP A 955 -30.99 28.36 -31.92
CA ASP A 955 -31.15 28.62 -33.35
C ASP A 955 -32.58 28.95 -33.74
N GLU A 956 -33.57 28.38 -33.03
CA GLU A 956 -34.99 28.68 -33.23
C GLU A 956 -35.28 30.14 -32.88
N THR A 957 -34.91 30.59 -31.67
CA THR A 957 -35.09 31.98 -31.25
C THR A 957 -34.31 32.94 -32.15
N ALA A 958 -33.06 32.61 -32.45
CA ALA A 958 -32.20 33.41 -33.33
C ALA A 958 -32.80 33.52 -34.75
N SER A 959 -33.37 32.45 -35.29
CA SER A 959 -33.99 32.46 -36.62
C SER A 959 -35.32 33.22 -36.62
N ARG A 960 -36.14 33.07 -35.58
CA ARG A 960 -37.39 33.82 -35.40
C ARG A 960 -37.16 35.33 -35.30
N LEU A 961 -36.14 35.75 -34.54
CA LEU A 961 -35.77 37.15 -34.43
C LEU A 961 -35.26 37.68 -35.79
N ARG A 962 -34.41 36.93 -36.49
CA ARG A 962 -33.94 37.28 -37.83
C ARG A 962 -35.08 37.42 -38.83
N SER A 963 -36.06 36.52 -38.84
CA SER A 963 -37.20 36.59 -39.76
C SER A 963 -38.16 37.73 -39.45
N SER A 964 -38.34 38.07 -38.16
CA SER A 964 -39.24 39.14 -37.72
C SER A 964 -38.70 40.53 -38.09
N HIS A 965 -37.37 40.66 -38.14
CA HIS A 965 -36.68 41.92 -38.46
C HIS A 965 -36.09 41.98 -39.88
N SER A 966 -36.01 40.87 -40.62
CA SER A 966 -35.56 40.87 -42.03
C SER A 966 -36.57 41.49 -42.99
N VAL A 967 -37.85 41.55 -42.61
CA VAL A 967 -38.92 42.15 -43.45
C VAL A 967 -38.90 43.68 -43.38
N ALA A 968 -38.26 44.27 -42.37
CA ALA A 968 -38.15 45.72 -42.20
C ALA A 968 -36.99 46.37 -42.99
N ALA A 969 -36.01 45.58 -43.48
CA ALA A 969 -34.84 46.08 -44.20
C ALA A 969 -35.01 46.09 -45.74
N ALA A 970 -36.18 45.71 -46.26
CA ALA A 970 -36.47 45.61 -47.69
C ALA A 970 -37.73 46.38 -48.10
N ALA A 971 -37.82 47.65 -47.72
CA ALA A 971 -38.71 48.63 -48.36
C ALA A 971 -37.90 49.91 -48.63
N PRO A 972 -37.83 50.40 -49.89
CA PRO A 972 -37.06 51.59 -50.26
C PRO A 972 -37.62 52.89 -49.68
#